data_AF-A0A841TY39-F1
#
_entry.id   AF-A0A841TY39-F1
#
_cell.length_a   1.000
_cell.length_b   1.000
_cell.length_c   1.000
_cell.angle_alpha   90.00
_cell.angle_beta   90.00
_cell.angle_gamma   90.00
#
_symmetry.space_group_name_H-M   'P 1'
#
loop_
_entity.id
_entity.type
_entity.pdbx_description
1 polymer ?
#
loop_
_entity_poly.entity_id
_entity_poly.type
_entity_poly.pdbx_seq_one_letter_code
_entity_poly.pdbx_strand_id
1 'polypeptide(L)'
;MKRRGYGFRWRQVALALLAVLLGVTGGMPFAPGGWIGRASADANNYYISTAAGSGTLGYGGDGGPATSAKLAAPYGVAVDGGGNIYIADRNNSVLRVVDPSGRISSVSVPGMYWPQGIAFDDSGNLYIANSGGLNILKRTPSGTVTVVAGTGAARSSGDGGPATSAELNYPSQVAVDADGNLYISESVSSVIRRVDAATGIIDTVAGTGTYGYSGPGGPATSVQLWNPYGMAFDSDGNLYIADMGNNVIRKLDVATEVISTVAGTAAGGYSGDGGPATSARLSAPLDVAFDDNGNMYISEADHVRKVDASGTIRTVAGTTRGYSGDGGEATAAQLSGPGFMTFDGNGNLFVSDPFNSVVRKLVPFYKVTFQSNGGTPVSPQNLDPGDAATEPGDPARTGHTFGGWFADEALTVPFDFATPINGDTTLYAGWTPIPYTVTFDKNGGDTEANPTSMTVNYGSAAGALPTAPTRDGYTFAGWAAAPDGSGPVFLASTVVTGDLTVYARWIANPLAQPANLKAVPGDRQAKLTWDGVAGATSYRIYMRTESGAYGDTPPIEVAGTSHTVTGLTNGTTYFFVVTARSAARDGLPSAEASATPSGTVVLPTLTEVRLASDNPAAGWAKPGDKATLAFASNTALGSLPTVTIAGRPAAVTATGGNGYSASYTFDGSETEGAVPFAIDFEDGAGTPGAQVTATTDGSGVNFDKTAPTGTMTINGGAAATSSAAVSLQLTSSDGAGSGGVRMRFSNDGLTWSDWEAASAARKWTLSSGNGAKTVSMELIDRAGNASPTAIAATIALRRASSPTETPDRTIQVQIADGKGGSVVETAVVQRTIDVDGLYKDKVTFTDYPWTQALDKLKALGSDFAKVVFPDDNGLTKEWSLVFPKTVTDLLSGSGTNMEIVTNDARVYLPAASLRGLTEDLSFRIAPVQQEDERKATERRALTDPLTLEATKGGSVEALGRPIVIESNLSGAEAQLILPLEETRKLDKSREKPAAFVEHGDGTKELADGKIEDFDQGGRPGVRVAVDRFSTFTILKIGQAPEHKAYVLGNPDGTFGPERPITRAEMAALLTRAVVREESYAPRSYTDVAEGYWARDAIVQAAKTGLMSGYGDGSFKPDAPITRAEMASAISRLLTDEPSAAVFPDAAGIWAETSIRKTSAAGIVKGYEDGTFRPNGNLTRAEAVAMLDRLLGRGSLAGAPRKWTDVPATYWAYGYIQEASFDHRYEIKEEGGETYVSTP
;
A
#
# COMPACT_ATOMS: atom_id res chain seq x y z
N MET A 1 8.68 -47.63 -57.08
CA MET A 1 7.78 -47.61 -58.27
C MET A 1 6.97 -48.91 -58.31
N LYS A 2 5.65 -48.89 -58.60
CA LYS A 2 4.65 -49.99 -58.42
C LYS A 2 4.46 -50.40 -56.94
N ARG A 3 3.33 -50.10 -56.27
CA ARG A 3 1.92 -50.55 -56.42
C ARG A 3 1.58 -51.90 -55.75
N ARG A 4 1.00 -51.82 -54.55
CA ARG A 4 -0.12 -52.57 -53.91
C ARG A 4 -0.43 -51.79 -52.62
N GLY A 5 -1.64 -51.68 -52.07
CA GLY A 5 -2.94 -52.25 -52.42
C GLY A 5 -3.75 -52.49 -51.12
N TYR A 6 -5.09 -52.50 -51.19
CA TYR A 6 -6.03 -52.61 -50.05
C TYR A 6 -6.16 -51.35 -49.16
N GLY A 7 -7.27 -51.10 -48.46
CA GLY A 7 -8.54 -51.86 -48.50
C GLY A 7 -9.61 -51.41 -47.49
N PHE A 8 -10.22 -50.24 -47.70
CA PHE A 8 -11.19 -49.64 -46.76
C PHE A 8 -12.57 -50.34 -46.76
N ARG A 9 -12.91 -51.14 -45.73
CA ARG A 9 -14.31 -51.59 -45.47
C ARG A 9 -14.66 -51.85 -43.99
N TRP A 10 -15.43 -50.91 -43.44
CA TRP A 10 -16.65 -51.12 -42.62
C TRP A 10 -16.76 -52.35 -41.68
N ARG A 11 -16.63 -52.10 -40.37
CA ARG A 11 -17.45 -52.76 -39.32
C ARG A 11 -17.65 -51.85 -38.09
N GLN A 12 -18.50 -50.82 -38.20
CA GLN A 12 -19.24 -50.20 -37.08
C GLN A 12 -20.43 -49.37 -37.60
N VAL A 13 -21.51 -50.04 -38.03
CA VAL A 13 -22.83 -49.40 -38.29
C VAL A 13 -23.90 -50.32 -37.71
N ALA A 14 -24.17 -50.16 -36.41
CA ALA A 14 -25.22 -50.91 -35.71
C ALA A 14 -25.79 -50.19 -34.46
N LEU A 15 -25.45 -48.91 -34.21
CA LEU A 15 -25.90 -48.19 -33.01
C LEU A 15 -26.09 -46.66 -33.18
N ALA A 16 -25.90 -46.11 -34.38
CA ALA A 16 -26.00 -44.67 -34.66
C ALA A 16 -27.41 -44.24 -35.16
N LEU A 17 -28.48 -44.71 -34.49
CA LEU A 17 -29.87 -44.46 -34.92
C LEU A 17 -30.88 -44.26 -33.76
N LEU A 18 -30.39 -43.85 -32.57
CA LEU A 18 -31.24 -43.55 -31.40
C LEU A 18 -30.73 -42.34 -30.59
N ALA A 19 -30.24 -41.30 -31.26
CA ALA A 19 -29.60 -40.13 -30.62
C ALA A 19 -30.03 -38.78 -31.23
N VAL A 20 -31.32 -38.63 -31.57
CA VAL A 20 -31.87 -37.42 -32.24
C VAL A 20 -33.05 -36.82 -31.46
N LEU A 21 -33.08 -36.98 -30.12
CA LEU A 21 -34.23 -36.54 -29.30
C LEU A 21 -33.93 -36.11 -27.85
N LEU A 22 -32.68 -36.16 -27.39
CA LEU A 22 -32.24 -35.55 -26.13
C LEU A 22 -30.91 -34.84 -26.36
N GLY A 23 -30.90 -33.52 -26.21
CA GLY A 23 -29.70 -32.70 -26.41
C GLY A 23 -28.79 -32.75 -25.20
N VAL A 24 -27.58 -33.31 -25.37
CA VAL A 24 -26.49 -33.24 -24.39
C VAL A 24 -25.21 -32.92 -25.15
N THR A 25 -24.67 -31.72 -24.98
CA THR A 25 -23.33 -31.35 -25.46
C THR A 25 -22.30 -31.75 -24.40
N GLY A 26 -21.79 -32.97 -24.51
CA GLY A 26 -20.69 -33.48 -23.70
C GLY A 26 -19.92 -34.53 -24.49
N GLY A 27 -18.59 -34.35 -24.60
CA GLY A 27 -17.74 -35.26 -25.38
C GLY A 27 -17.62 -36.64 -24.72
N MET A 28 -17.47 -37.68 -25.55
CA MET A 28 -17.04 -39.00 -25.09
C MET A 28 -15.49 -39.09 -25.16
N PRO A 29 -14.82 -39.75 -24.19
CA PRO A 29 -13.36 -39.68 -24.03
C PRO A 29 -12.60 -40.80 -24.79
N PHE A 30 -11.33 -40.99 -24.40
CA PHE A 30 -10.31 -41.98 -24.85
C PHE A 30 -9.53 -41.58 -26.13
N ALA A 31 -8.20 -41.66 -26.19
CA ALA A 31 -7.17 -41.90 -25.15
C ALA A 31 -5.78 -41.42 -25.66
N PRO A 32 -4.80 -41.19 -24.76
CA PRO A 32 -3.63 -42.08 -24.73
C PRO A 32 -3.40 -42.70 -23.32
N GLY A 33 -2.15 -43.07 -23.00
CA GLY A 33 -1.77 -43.83 -21.80
C GLY A 33 -2.32 -43.24 -20.48
N GLY A 34 -2.96 -44.10 -19.68
CA GLY A 34 -3.83 -43.65 -18.60
C GLY A 34 -3.12 -43.12 -17.34
N TRP A 35 -2.97 -41.80 -17.26
CA TRP A 35 -3.12 -41.07 -15.99
C TRP A 35 -4.38 -40.20 -16.07
N ILE A 36 -5.26 -40.31 -15.07
CA ILE A 36 -6.40 -39.39 -14.94
C ILE A 36 -5.92 -38.16 -14.17
N GLY A 37 -5.01 -37.41 -14.78
CA GLY A 37 -4.60 -36.10 -14.29
C GLY A 37 -5.75 -35.09 -14.36
N ARG A 38 -5.61 -33.97 -13.63
CA ARG A 38 -6.38 -32.77 -14.00
C ARG A 38 -5.94 -32.35 -15.41
N ALA A 39 -6.86 -31.84 -16.22
CA ALA A 39 -6.47 -31.24 -17.50
C ALA A 39 -5.43 -30.14 -17.23
N SER A 40 -4.34 -30.11 -18.01
CA SER A 40 -3.27 -29.14 -17.81
C SER A 40 -3.83 -27.71 -17.82
N ALA A 41 -3.47 -26.93 -16.81
CA ALA A 41 -3.91 -25.56 -16.69
C ALA A 41 -3.31 -24.72 -17.82
N ASP A 42 -4.15 -24.07 -18.64
CA ASP A 42 -3.68 -23.07 -19.63
C ASP A 42 -3.29 -21.75 -18.94
N ALA A 43 -2.34 -21.85 -18.01
CA ALA A 43 -1.83 -20.73 -17.24
C ALA A 43 -0.88 -19.87 -18.07
N ASN A 44 -0.89 -18.57 -17.79
CA ASN A 44 0.12 -17.63 -18.28
C ASN A 44 1.09 -17.20 -17.17
N ASN A 45 0.79 -17.55 -15.91
CA ASN A 45 1.57 -17.21 -14.74
C ASN A 45 2.05 -18.51 -14.06
N TYR A 46 3.28 -18.49 -13.54
CA TYR A 46 3.88 -19.61 -12.83
C TYR A 46 4.59 -19.13 -11.57
N TYR A 47 4.51 -19.91 -10.50
CA TYR A 47 5.44 -19.81 -9.38
C TYR A 47 6.70 -20.62 -9.72
N ILE A 48 7.88 -20.12 -9.38
CA ILE A 48 9.14 -20.86 -9.57
C ILE A 48 9.73 -21.32 -8.24
N SER A 49 10.35 -22.50 -8.26
CA SER A 49 11.08 -23.09 -7.15
C SER A 49 12.22 -23.97 -7.69
N THR A 50 13.16 -24.37 -6.85
CA THR A 50 14.17 -25.37 -7.22
C THR A 50 13.69 -26.77 -6.84
N ALA A 51 13.67 -27.68 -7.82
CA ALA A 51 13.37 -29.10 -7.62
C ALA A 51 14.60 -29.89 -7.17
N ALA A 52 15.79 -29.53 -7.68
CA ALA A 52 17.04 -30.21 -7.38
C ALA A 52 18.26 -29.30 -7.56
N GLY A 53 19.29 -29.52 -6.76
CA GLY A 53 20.53 -28.75 -6.78
C GLY A 53 20.54 -27.58 -5.78
N SER A 54 21.69 -27.33 -5.15
CA SER A 54 21.86 -26.32 -4.09
C SER A 54 22.55 -25.03 -4.58
N GLY A 55 22.38 -24.67 -5.86
CA GLY A 55 23.15 -23.60 -6.53
C GLY A 55 24.66 -23.84 -6.62
N THR A 56 25.16 -24.98 -6.13
CA THR A 56 26.59 -25.24 -5.91
C THR A 56 27.09 -26.36 -6.81
N LEU A 57 28.01 -26.03 -7.71
CA LEU A 57 28.63 -27.00 -8.63
C LEU A 57 29.36 -28.11 -7.85
N GLY A 58 29.05 -29.36 -8.16
CA GLY A 58 29.74 -30.54 -7.64
C GLY A 58 28.90 -31.80 -7.70
N TYR A 59 29.28 -32.84 -6.93
CA TYR A 59 28.53 -34.09 -6.78
C TYR A 59 28.26 -34.37 -5.29
N GLY A 60 27.08 -34.90 -4.97
CA GLY A 60 26.69 -35.31 -3.62
C GLY A 60 25.22 -35.01 -3.28
N GLY A 61 24.80 -35.43 -2.08
CA GLY A 61 23.44 -35.25 -1.55
C GLY A 61 22.54 -36.48 -1.62
N ASP A 62 23.00 -37.60 -2.20
CA ASP A 62 22.20 -38.82 -2.35
C ASP A 62 21.65 -39.36 -1.01
N GLY A 63 20.37 -39.74 -1.02
CA GLY A 63 19.57 -40.11 0.15
C GLY A 63 18.97 -38.92 0.90
N GLY A 64 19.47 -37.71 0.68
CA GLY A 64 18.98 -36.45 1.27
C GLY A 64 18.02 -35.67 0.35
N PRO A 65 17.57 -34.48 0.78
CA PRO A 65 16.71 -33.61 -0.02
C PRO A 65 17.38 -33.18 -1.33
N ALA A 66 16.64 -33.20 -2.43
CA ALA A 66 17.16 -32.87 -3.75
C ALA A 66 17.64 -31.42 -3.88
N THR A 67 17.00 -30.47 -3.18
CA THR A 67 17.42 -29.06 -3.09
C THR A 67 18.75 -28.87 -2.35
N SER A 68 19.17 -29.82 -1.51
CA SER A 68 20.49 -29.83 -0.86
C SER A 68 21.57 -30.54 -1.68
N ALA A 69 21.22 -31.09 -2.84
CA ALA A 69 22.14 -31.85 -3.68
C ALA A 69 23.16 -30.96 -4.39
N LYS A 70 24.33 -31.50 -4.70
CA LYS A 70 25.26 -30.87 -5.65
C LYS A 70 25.11 -31.53 -7.02
N LEU A 71 24.92 -30.70 -8.03
CA LEU A 71 24.86 -31.05 -9.46
C LEU A 71 25.98 -30.30 -10.18
N ALA A 72 26.38 -30.74 -11.37
CA ALA A 72 27.42 -30.09 -12.16
C ALA A 72 26.98 -29.97 -13.63
N ALA A 73 26.34 -28.83 -13.93
CA ALA A 73 25.63 -28.58 -15.18
C ALA A 73 24.61 -29.69 -15.53
N PRO A 74 23.49 -29.78 -14.78
CA PRO A 74 22.36 -30.62 -15.17
C PRO A 74 21.80 -30.15 -16.51
N TYR A 75 21.68 -31.05 -17.49
CA TYR A 75 21.10 -30.74 -18.81
C TYR A 75 19.76 -31.46 -19.00
N GLY A 76 19.73 -32.68 -19.53
CA GLY A 76 18.49 -33.41 -19.76
C GLY A 76 17.68 -33.61 -18.49
N VAL A 77 16.38 -33.35 -18.56
CA VAL A 77 15.41 -33.62 -17.50
C VAL A 77 14.21 -34.35 -18.10
N ALA A 78 13.74 -35.41 -17.43
CA ALA A 78 12.57 -36.17 -17.84
C ALA A 78 11.83 -36.69 -16.60
N VAL A 79 10.50 -36.67 -16.61
CA VAL A 79 9.67 -37.25 -15.54
C VAL A 79 9.18 -38.63 -15.99
N ASP A 80 9.23 -39.62 -15.09
CA ASP A 80 8.65 -40.94 -15.34
C ASP A 80 7.17 -41.01 -14.93
N GLY A 81 6.48 -42.08 -15.34
CA GLY A 81 5.08 -42.30 -14.96
C GLY A 81 4.83 -42.51 -13.46
N GLY A 82 5.87 -42.58 -12.61
CA GLY A 82 5.75 -42.57 -11.15
C GLY A 82 5.93 -41.19 -10.52
N GLY A 83 6.20 -40.15 -11.32
CA GLY A 83 6.53 -38.81 -10.86
C GLY A 83 8.00 -38.63 -10.44
N ASN A 84 8.89 -39.59 -10.74
CA ASN A 84 10.31 -39.44 -10.47
C ASN A 84 10.97 -38.54 -11.51
N ILE A 85 11.74 -37.53 -11.07
CA ILE A 85 12.44 -36.59 -11.94
C ILE A 85 13.85 -37.12 -12.20
N TYR A 86 14.12 -37.55 -13.43
CA TYR A 86 15.43 -37.96 -13.91
C TYR A 86 16.21 -36.75 -14.41
N ILE A 87 17.50 -36.67 -14.07
CA ILE A 87 18.38 -35.53 -14.35
C ILE A 87 19.73 -36.04 -14.87
N ALA A 88 20.09 -35.64 -16.09
CA ALA A 88 21.40 -35.87 -16.67
C ALA A 88 22.42 -34.86 -16.11
N ASP A 89 23.13 -35.28 -15.06
CA ASP A 89 24.11 -34.50 -14.32
C ASP A 89 25.46 -34.53 -15.07
N ARG A 90 25.50 -33.77 -16.18
CA ARG A 90 26.41 -33.94 -17.32
C ARG A 90 27.88 -34.02 -16.92
N ASN A 91 28.37 -33.06 -16.15
CA ASN A 91 29.81 -33.00 -15.85
C ASN A 91 30.22 -34.02 -14.79
N ASN A 92 29.28 -34.49 -13.97
CA ASN A 92 29.45 -35.64 -13.07
C ASN A 92 29.32 -36.99 -13.80
N SER A 93 28.84 -37.00 -15.05
CA SER A 93 28.61 -38.20 -15.88
C SER A 93 27.72 -39.26 -15.22
N VAL A 94 26.70 -38.80 -14.50
CA VAL A 94 25.78 -39.63 -13.71
C VAL A 94 24.33 -39.24 -14.01
N LEU A 95 23.41 -40.17 -13.79
CA LEU A 95 21.97 -39.95 -13.88
C LEU A 95 21.46 -39.82 -12.45
N ARG A 96 20.98 -38.62 -12.07
CA ARG A 96 20.37 -38.40 -10.76
C ARG A 96 18.85 -38.59 -10.89
N VAL A 97 18.21 -39.03 -9.82
CA VAL A 97 16.77 -39.28 -9.76
C VAL A 97 16.22 -38.70 -8.48
N VAL A 98 15.22 -37.83 -8.59
CA VAL A 98 14.46 -37.30 -7.46
C VAL A 98 13.14 -38.05 -7.38
N ASP A 99 12.83 -38.63 -6.22
CA ASP A 99 11.55 -39.28 -5.97
C ASP A 99 10.43 -38.27 -5.61
N PRO A 100 9.14 -38.65 -5.67
CA PRO A 100 8.02 -37.80 -5.25
C PRO A 100 8.05 -37.33 -3.78
N SER A 101 8.95 -37.85 -2.93
CA SER A 101 9.17 -37.34 -1.56
C SER A 101 10.20 -36.20 -1.52
N GLY A 102 10.80 -35.85 -2.66
CA GLY A 102 11.81 -34.81 -2.80
C GLY A 102 13.23 -35.28 -2.44
N ARG A 103 13.51 -36.59 -2.37
CA ARG A 103 14.86 -37.12 -2.10
C ARG A 103 15.57 -37.47 -3.40
N ILE A 104 16.88 -37.18 -3.47
CA ILE A 104 17.71 -37.50 -4.63
C ILE A 104 18.51 -38.79 -4.44
N SER A 105 18.80 -39.49 -5.53
CA SER A 105 19.72 -40.63 -5.59
C SER A 105 20.44 -40.68 -6.94
N SER A 106 21.51 -41.46 -7.05
CA SER A 106 22.21 -41.69 -8.32
C SER A 106 21.94 -43.08 -8.89
N VAL A 107 21.56 -43.14 -10.17
CA VAL A 107 21.41 -44.38 -10.93
C VAL A 107 22.69 -44.62 -11.74
N SER A 108 23.33 -45.76 -11.50
CA SER A 108 24.50 -46.20 -12.28
C SER A 108 24.08 -46.62 -13.69
N VAL A 109 24.73 -46.02 -14.70
CA VAL A 109 24.58 -46.34 -16.12
C VAL A 109 25.98 -46.62 -16.70
N PRO A 110 26.38 -47.89 -16.87
CA PRO A 110 27.72 -48.23 -17.35
C PRO A 110 28.01 -47.67 -18.75
N GLY A 111 29.20 -47.10 -18.95
CA GLY A 111 29.63 -46.53 -20.23
C GLY A 111 29.08 -45.12 -20.54
N MET A 112 28.40 -44.48 -19.57
CA MET A 112 27.91 -43.11 -19.71
C MET A 112 29.02 -42.07 -19.45
N TYR A 113 29.13 -41.07 -20.32
CA TYR A 113 30.10 -39.98 -20.25
C TYR A 113 29.50 -38.72 -20.90
N TRP A 114 29.40 -37.63 -20.13
CA TRP A 114 28.66 -36.41 -20.51
C TRP A 114 27.27 -36.69 -21.12
N PRO A 115 26.32 -37.26 -20.36
CA PRO A 115 24.93 -37.33 -20.80
C PRO A 115 24.37 -35.91 -20.97
N GLN A 116 23.71 -35.63 -22.09
CA GLN A 116 22.97 -34.39 -22.31
C GLN A 116 21.47 -34.66 -22.20
N GLY A 117 20.74 -34.74 -23.30
CA GLY A 117 19.30 -35.00 -23.32
C GLY A 117 18.90 -36.44 -22.99
N ILE A 118 17.69 -36.60 -22.46
CA ILE A 118 17.10 -37.87 -22.04
C ILE A 118 15.59 -37.88 -22.34
N ALA A 119 15.00 -39.04 -22.64
CA ALA A 119 13.57 -39.20 -22.89
C ALA A 119 13.09 -40.62 -22.53
N PHE A 120 11.79 -40.78 -22.21
CA PHE A 120 11.16 -42.07 -22.01
C PHE A 120 10.38 -42.53 -23.26
N ASP A 121 10.19 -43.85 -23.43
CA ASP A 121 9.09 -44.42 -24.24
C ASP A 121 7.90 -44.84 -23.36
N ASP A 122 6.74 -45.07 -23.98
CA ASP A 122 5.50 -45.55 -23.35
C ASP A 122 5.66 -46.85 -22.53
N SER A 123 6.74 -47.59 -22.74
CA SER A 123 7.09 -48.80 -21.98
C SER A 123 8.02 -48.52 -20.78
N GLY A 124 8.26 -47.24 -20.46
CA GLY A 124 9.10 -46.78 -19.35
C GLY A 124 10.61 -46.98 -19.57
N ASN A 125 11.06 -47.21 -20.81
CA ASN A 125 12.49 -47.28 -21.08
C ASN A 125 13.07 -45.86 -21.23
N LEU A 126 14.15 -45.58 -20.52
CA LEU A 126 14.87 -44.31 -20.60
C LEU A 126 15.94 -44.38 -21.71
N TYR A 127 15.90 -43.45 -22.65
CA TYR A 127 16.94 -43.23 -23.65
C TYR A 127 17.81 -42.05 -23.21
N ILE A 128 19.11 -42.16 -23.47
CA ILE A 128 20.11 -41.19 -23.02
C ILE A 128 21.02 -40.82 -24.19
N ALA A 129 21.06 -39.53 -24.53
CA ALA A 129 22.05 -38.97 -25.43
C ALA A 129 23.42 -38.91 -24.72
N ASN A 130 24.18 -39.99 -24.87
CA ASN A 130 25.47 -40.21 -24.23
C ASN A 130 26.57 -39.48 -25.02
N SER A 131 26.54 -38.13 -24.99
CA SER A 131 27.25 -37.28 -25.95
C SER A 131 28.77 -37.47 -25.95
N GLY A 132 29.37 -37.67 -24.77
CA GLY A 132 30.80 -37.96 -24.64
C GLY A 132 31.16 -39.43 -24.90
N GLY A 133 30.18 -40.34 -24.78
CA GLY A 133 30.30 -41.74 -25.22
C GLY A 133 30.04 -41.95 -26.72
N LEU A 134 29.53 -40.93 -27.42
CA LEU A 134 29.25 -40.91 -28.87
C LEU A 134 28.29 -42.04 -29.29
N ASN A 135 27.27 -42.28 -28.45
CA ASN A 135 26.21 -43.26 -28.65
C ASN A 135 24.88 -42.85 -27.99
N ILE A 136 23.82 -43.61 -28.24
CA ILE A 136 22.56 -43.58 -27.49
C ILE A 136 22.47 -44.84 -26.64
N LEU A 137 22.26 -44.67 -25.35
CA LEU A 137 21.98 -45.77 -24.41
C LEU A 137 20.47 -45.89 -24.18
N LYS A 138 19.96 -47.12 -24.14
CA LYS A 138 18.62 -47.47 -23.64
C LYS A 138 18.76 -48.17 -22.29
N ARG A 139 18.06 -47.69 -21.26
CA ARG A 139 17.90 -48.32 -19.95
C ARG A 139 16.46 -48.76 -19.75
N THR A 140 16.25 -50.06 -19.63
CA THR A 140 14.94 -50.65 -19.30
C THR A 140 14.49 -50.33 -17.86
N PRO A 141 13.19 -50.43 -17.54
CA PRO A 141 12.70 -50.36 -16.14
C PRO A 141 13.44 -51.32 -15.20
N SER A 142 13.74 -52.54 -15.67
CA SER A 142 14.54 -53.55 -14.97
C SER A 142 16.04 -53.23 -14.83
N GLY A 143 16.49 -52.05 -15.26
CA GLY A 143 17.87 -51.57 -15.10
C GLY A 143 18.88 -52.14 -16.10
N THR A 144 18.47 -52.99 -17.04
CA THR A 144 19.34 -53.44 -18.14
C THR A 144 19.64 -52.27 -19.07
N VAL A 145 20.92 -52.02 -19.34
CA VAL A 145 21.43 -50.95 -20.22
C VAL A 145 22.01 -51.56 -21.50
N THR A 146 21.66 -51.00 -22.66
CA THR A 146 22.21 -51.38 -23.98
C THR A 146 22.52 -50.15 -24.83
N VAL A 147 23.50 -50.26 -25.73
CA VAL A 147 23.67 -49.29 -26.83
C VAL A 147 22.63 -49.60 -27.90
N VAL A 148 21.88 -48.60 -28.35
CA VAL A 148 20.88 -48.74 -29.42
C VAL A 148 21.27 -48.02 -30.71
N ALA A 149 22.12 -46.99 -30.63
CA ALA A 149 22.71 -46.33 -31.79
C ALA A 149 24.12 -45.82 -31.47
N GLY A 150 25.02 -45.79 -32.46
CA GLY A 150 26.38 -45.25 -32.32
C GLY A 150 27.44 -46.26 -31.89
N THR A 151 28.58 -46.26 -32.57
CA THR A 151 29.76 -47.11 -32.30
C THR A 151 30.76 -46.53 -31.29
N GLY A 152 30.57 -45.27 -30.86
CA GLY A 152 31.57 -44.53 -30.08
C GLY A 152 32.58 -43.72 -30.93
N ALA A 153 32.38 -43.63 -32.26
CA ALA A 153 33.23 -42.83 -33.15
C ALA A 153 32.51 -41.55 -33.65
N ALA A 154 33.18 -40.40 -33.52
CA ALA A 154 32.62 -39.08 -33.86
C ALA A 154 32.68 -38.80 -35.37
N ARG A 155 31.74 -39.33 -36.16
CA ARG A 155 31.76 -39.22 -37.63
C ARG A 155 30.44 -39.02 -38.39
N SER A 156 29.27 -39.11 -37.76
CA SER A 156 27.97 -38.83 -38.41
C SER A 156 27.75 -39.63 -39.71
N SER A 157 27.90 -40.96 -39.63
CA SER A 157 27.91 -41.86 -40.79
C SER A 157 26.95 -43.04 -40.61
N GLY A 158 26.81 -43.88 -41.64
CA GLY A 158 26.08 -45.17 -41.54
C GLY A 158 24.60 -45.17 -41.92
N ASP A 159 24.11 -44.13 -42.60
CA ASP A 159 22.73 -44.08 -43.14
C ASP A 159 22.40 -45.29 -44.03
N GLY A 160 21.14 -45.75 -43.98
CA GLY A 160 20.65 -46.99 -44.59
C GLY A 160 21.17 -48.28 -43.93
N GLY A 161 21.92 -48.17 -42.83
CA GLY A 161 22.53 -49.29 -42.10
C GLY A 161 22.00 -49.46 -40.67
N PRO A 162 22.38 -50.55 -39.97
CA PRO A 162 21.97 -50.78 -38.58
C PRO A 162 22.51 -49.69 -37.64
N ALA A 163 21.66 -49.11 -36.80
CA ALA A 163 21.97 -47.98 -35.94
C ALA A 163 23.16 -48.23 -34.98
N THR A 164 23.31 -49.46 -34.50
CA THR A 164 24.44 -49.89 -33.64
C THR A 164 25.78 -50.01 -34.37
N SER A 165 25.78 -49.93 -35.71
CA SER A 165 26.98 -49.91 -36.56
C SER A 165 27.28 -48.53 -37.15
N ALA A 166 26.39 -47.55 -36.95
CA ALA A 166 26.56 -46.18 -37.39
C ALA A 166 27.47 -45.37 -36.46
N GLU A 167 28.11 -44.32 -36.98
CA GLU A 167 28.97 -43.43 -36.21
C GLU A 167 28.20 -42.14 -35.87
N LEU A 168 28.16 -41.73 -34.60
CA LEU A 168 27.45 -40.53 -34.11
C LEU A 168 28.43 -39.50 -33.55
N ASN A 169 28.19 -38.23 -33.81
CA ASN A 169 29.07 -37.10 -33.50
C ASN A 169 28.37 -36.10 -32.57
N TYR A 170 28.66 -36.22 -31.27
CA TYR A 170 28.04 -35.45 -30.18
C TYR A 170 26.50 -35.39 -30.25
N PRO A 171 25.80 -36.54 -30.12
CA PRO A 171 24.35 -36.56 -29.99
C PRO A 171 23.92 -35.75 -28.76
N SER A 172 23.09 -34.72 -28.95
CA SER A 172 22.69 -33.77 -27.90
C SER A 172 21.36 -34.13 -27.24
N GLN A 173 20.33 -34.44 -28.02
CA GLN A 173 19.02 -34.90 -27.55
C GLN A 173 18.65 -36.22 -28.22
N VAL A 174 17.82 -37.00 -27.53
CA VAL A 174 17.06 -38.11 -28.09
C VAL A 174 15.58 -37.91 -27.77
N ALA A 175 14.74 -37.91 -28.79
CA ALA A 175 13.28 -37.94 -28.67
C ALA A 175 12.75 -39.29 -29.17
N VAL A 176 11.56 -39.68 -28.74
CA VAL A 176 10.89 -40.92 -29.15
C VAL A 176 9.49 -40.59 -29.67
N ASP A 177 9.07 -41.18 -30.78
CA ASP A 177 7.69 -41.07 -31.28
C ASP A 177 6.78 -42.21 -30.76
N ALA A 178 5.47 -42.12 -31.02
CA ALA A 178 4.48 -43.10 -30.57
C ALA A 178 4.63 -44.51 -31.20
N ASP A 179 5.36 -44.64 -32.31
CA ASP A 179 5.73 -45.94 -32.90
C ASP A 179 7.07 -46.48 -32.31
N GLY A 180 7.72 -45.71 -31.44
CA GLY A 180 8.96 -46.05 -30.74
C GLY A 180 10.25 -45.68 -31.49
N ASN A 181 10.16 -44.93 -32.59
CA ASN A 181 11.33 -44.53 -33.38
C ASN A 181 12.13 -43.46 -32.64
N LEU A 182 13.47 -43.52 -32.71
CA LEU A 182 14.35 -42.60 -31.99
C LEU A 182 14.82 -41.47 -32.91
N TYR A 183 14.60 -40.22 -32.55
CA TYR A 183 15.11 -39.05 -33.26
C TYR A 183 16.26 -38.43 -32.48
N ILE A 184 17.40 -38.23 -33.13
CA ILE A 184 18.68 -37.88 -32.49
C ILE A 184 19.23 -36.60 -33.12
N SER A 185 19.51 -35.57 -32.32
CA SER A 185 20.16 -34.35 -32.79
C SER A 185 21.69 -34.46 -32.74
N GLU A 186 22.35 -34.46 -33.89
CA GLU A 186 23.82 -34.35 -33.97
C GLU A 186 24.21 -32.88 -34.12
N SER A 187 24.27 -32.20 -32.98
CA SER A 187 24.55 -30.76 -32.84
C SER A 187 25.73 -30.28 -33.71
N VAL A 188 26.89 -30.95 -33.58
CA VAL A 188 28.13 -30.62 -34.32
C VAL A 188 28.00 -30.91 -35.82
N SER A 189 27.24 -31.95 -36.19
CA SER A 189 27.01 -32.33 -37.60
C SER A 189 25.92 -31.51 -38.28
N SER A 190 25.09 -30.79 -37.51
CA SER A 190 23.93 -30.04 -38.00
C SER A 190 22.91 -30.89 -38.78
N VAL A 191 22.59 -32.08 -38.23
CA VAL A 191 21.57 -33.00 -38.74
C VAL A 191 20.71 -33.60 -37.62
N ILE A 192 19.51 -34.04 -37.99
CA ILE A 192 18.68 -34.95 -37.19
C ILE A 192 18.70 -36.33 -37.86
N ARG A 193 19.05 -37.36 -37.09
CA ARG A 193 18.97 -38.78 -37.50
C ARG A 193 17.69 -39.41 -36.93
N ARG A 194 17.10 -40.38 -37.64
CA ARG A 194 16.02 -41.24 -37.13
C ARG A 194 16.47 -42.69 -37.13
N VAL A 195 16.23 -43.40 -36.03
CA VAL A 195 16.32 -44.86 -35.94
C VAL A 195 14.91 -45.44 -36.01
N ASP A 196 14.64 -46.25 -37.04
CA ASP A 196 13.40 -47.00 -37.21
C ASP A 196 13.31 -48.15 -36.20
N ALA A 197 12.23 -48.19 -35.41
CA ALA A 197 12.07 -49.13 -34.29
C ALA A 197 11.84 -50.59 -34.72
N ALA A 198 11.25 -50.80 -35.90
CA ALA A 198 10.89 -52.12 -36.40
C ALA A 198 12.05 -52.84 -37.11
N THR A 199 13.00 -52.07 -37.68
CA THR A 199 14.13 -52.57 -38.48
C THR A 199 15.48 -52.32 -37.82
N GLY A 200 15.59 -51.35 -36.91
CA GLY A 200 16.85 -50.91 -36.32
C GLY A 200 17.77 -50.17 -37.29
N ILE A 201 17.26 -49.69 -38.42
CA ILE A 201 18.00 -48.90 -39.42
C ILE A 201 18.04 -47.44 -39.01
N ILE A 202 19.17 -46.75 -39.24
CA ILE A 202 19.31 -45.30 -39.05
C ILE A 202 19.41 -44.57 -40.40
N ASP A 203 18.80 -43.39 -40.49
CA ASP A 203 18.88 -42.48 -41.64
C ASP A 203 18.88 -41.01 -41.19
N THR A 204 19.46 -40.11 -41.99
CA THR A 204 19.32 -38.66 -41.82
C THR A 204 17.95 -38.18 -42.32
N VAL A 205 17.16 -37.54 -41.43
CA VAL A 205 15.80 -37.06 -41.74
C VAL A 205 15.70 -35.54 -41.88
N ALA A 206 16.61 -34.77 -41.27
CA ALA A 206 16.68 -33.33 -41.46
C ALA A 206 18.11 -32.80 -41.40
N GLY A 207 18.38 -31.70 -42.13
CA GLY A 207 19.71 -31.11 -42.24
C GLY A 207 20.55 -31.69 -43.39
N THR A 208 21.51 -30.89 -43.89
CA THR A 208 22.41 -31.25 -45.01
C THR A 208 23.84 -31.60 -44.59
N GLY A 209 24.12 -31.80 -43.29
CA GLY A 209 25.49 -31.96 -42.78
C GLY A 209 26.35 -30.69 -42.85
N THR A 210 25.75 -29.53 -43.12
CA THR A 210 26.42 -28.24 -43.28
C THR A 210 25.68 -27.19 -42.47
N TYR A 211 26.40 -26.47 -41.60
CA TYR A 211 25.78 -25.46 -40.74
C TYR A 211 25.31 -24.22 -41.53
N GLY A 212 24.17 -23.65 -41.12
CA GLY A 212 23.64 -22.39 -41.65
C GLY A 212 22.11 -22.35 -41.67
N TYR A 213 21.54 -21.29 -42.27
CA TYR A 213 20.10 -21.10 -42.43
C TYR A 213 19.73 -20.96 -43.91
N SER A 214 19.07 -21.97 -44.47
CA SER A 214 18.68 -22.00 -45.88
C SER A 214 17.30 -21.39 -46.17
N GLY A 215 16.74 -20.62 -45.24
CA GLY A 215 15.41 -20.01 -45.34
C GLY A 215 14.31 -20.72 -44.54
N PRO A 216 13.08 -20.17 -44.55
CA PRO A 216 12.02 -20.51 -43.60
C PRO A 216 11.31 -21.86 -43.85
N GLY A 217 11.69 -22.63 -44.87
CA GLY A 217 11.18 -23.98 -45.07
C GLY A 217 11.59 -24.64 -46.38
N GLY A 218 11.27 -25.92 -46.52
CA GLY A 218 11.60 -26.77 -47.68
C GLY A 218 11.63 -28.26 -47.31
N PRO A 219 12.09 -29.15 -48.22
CA PRO A 219 12.32 -30.55 -47.89
C PRO A 219 13.37 -30.70 -46.77
N ALA A 220 13.09 -31.52 -45.76
CA ALA A 220 13.85 -31.54 -44.51
C ALA A 220 15.34 -31.89 -44.68
N THR A 221 15.66 -32.84 -45.55
CA THR A 221 17.04 -33.25 -45.91
C THR A 221 17.74 -32.25 -46.83
N SER A 222 17.07 -31.19 -47.26
CA SER A 222 17.62 -30.12 -48.12
C SER A 222 17.81 -28.79 -47.39
N VAL A 223 17.39 -28.66 -46.13
CA VAL A 223 17.64 -27.42 -45.36
C VAL A 223 18.96 -27.46 -44.61
N GLN A 224 19.52 -26.27 -44.39
CA GLN A 224 20.56 -26.09 -43.39
C GLN A 224 19.91 -25.85 -42.02
N LEU A 225 20.54 -26.48 -41.02
CA LEU A 225 20.36 -26.27 -39.58
C LEU A 225 21.70 -25.74 -39.04
N TRP A 226 21.74 -25.19 -37.83
CA TRP A 226 23.00 -24.86 -37.16
C TRP A 226 22.89 -25.15 -35.67
N ASN A 227 23.69 -26.13 -35.21
CA ASN A 227 23.69 -26.58 -33.82
C ASN A 227 22.29 -27.01 -33.32
N PRO A 228 21.56 -27.90 -34.06
CA PRO A 228 20.27 -28.39 -33.60
C PRO A 228 20.44 -29.13 -32.27
N TYR A 229 19.61 -28.78 -31.29
CA TYR A 229 19.83 -29.15 -29.90
C TYR A 229 18.64 -29.94 -29.33
N GLY A 230 17.74 -29.28 -28.59
CA GLY A 230 16.53 -29.88 -28.06
C GLY A 230 15.42 -30.10 -29.08
N MET A 231 14.51 -31.02 -28.76
CA MET A 231 13.48 -31.54 -29.67
C MET A 231 12.31 -32.18 -28.91
N ALA A 232 11.09 -31.97 -29.39
CA ALA A 232 9.88 -32.64 -28.91
C ALA A 232 8.85 -32.82 -30.04
N PHE A 233 7.88 -33.72 -29.84
CA PHE A 233 6.75 -33.90 -30.76
C PHE A 233 5.54 -33.07 -30.32
N ASP A 234 4.74 -32.61 -31.29
CA ASP A 234 3.36 -32.22 -31.01
C ASP A 234 2.43 -33.45 -31.03
N SER A 235 1.17 -33.26 -30.60
CA SER A 235 0.16 -34.31 -30.54
C SER A 235 -0.30 -34.86 -31.91
N ASP A 236 0.02 -34.17 -33.00
CA ASP A 236 -0.16 -34.62 -34.38
C ASP A 236 1.04 -35.46 -34.89
N GLY A 237 2.11 -35.62 -34.10
CA GLY A 237 3.30 -36.41 -34.44
C GLY A 237 4.36 -35.67 -35.24
N ASN A 238 4.33 -34.33 -35.27
CA ASN A 238 5.34 -33.50 -35.94
C ASN A 238 6.50 -33.18 -35.01
N LEU A 239 7.73 -33.26 -35.50
CA LEU A 239 8.93 -33.01 -34.69
C LEU A 239 9.31 -31.52 -34.69
N TYR A 240 9.33 -30.89 -33.53
CA TYR A 240 9.84 -29.54 -33.33
C TYR A 240 11.31 -29.61 -32.90
N ILE A 241 12.12 -28.71 -33.44
CA ILE A 241 13.58 -28.71 -33.31
C ILE A 241 14.05 -27.31 -32.91
N ALA A 242 14.80 -27.22 -31.81
CA ALA A 242 15.54 -26.02 -31.43
C ALA A 242 16.80 -25.90 -32.31
N ASP A 243 16.73 -25.05 -33.33
CA ASP A 243 17.79 -24.79 -34.30
C ASP A 243 18.67 -23.64 -33.75
N MET A 244 19.35 -23.95 -32.64
CA MET A 244 19.94 -23.01 -31.68
C MET A 244 20.79 -21.92 -32.33
N GLY A 245 21.74 -22.30 -33.20
CA GLY A 245 22.64 -21.37 -33.87
C GLY A 245 21.93 -20.44 -34.85
N ASN A 246 20.82 -20.89 -35.43
CA ASN A 246 19.96 -20.10 -36.31
C ASN A 246 18.93 -19.25 -35.56
N ASN A 247 18.80 -19.35 -34.24
CA ASN A 247 17.88 -18.54 -33.41
C ASN A 247 16.39 -18.70 -33.81
N VAL A 248 15.97 -19.94 -34.11
CA VAL A 248 14.60 -20.29 -34.53
C VAL A 248 14.18 -21.67 -34.01
N ILE A 249 12.87 -21.88 -33.92
CA ILE A 249 12.27 -23.22 -33.80
C ILE A 249 11.77 -23.67 -35.17
N ARG A 250 12.09 -24.90 -35.55
CA ARG A 250 11.67 -25.52 -36.82
C ARG A 250 10.69 -26.66 -36.55
N LYS A 251 9.53 -26.70 -37.23
CA LYS A 251 8.61 -27.85 -37.26
C LYS A 251 8.91 -28.69 -38.50
N LEU A 252 9.24 -29.97 -38.30
CA LEU A 252 9.27 -31.01 -39.31
C LEU A 252 7.90 -31.72 -39.33
N ASP A 253 7.17 -31.54 -40.43
CA ASP A 253 6.00 -32.34 -40.75
C ASP A 253 6.48 -33.72 -41.23
N VAL A 254 6.28 -34.74 -40.38
CA VAL A 254 6.83 -36.09 -40.59
C VAL A 254 6.08 -36.83 -41.72
N ALA A 255 4.83 -36.47 -42.00
CA ALA A 255 4.01 -37.08 -43.05
C ALA A 255 4.36 -36.60 -44.47
N THR A 256 4.91 -35.39 -44.60
CA THR A 256 5.28 -34.76 -45.88
C THR A 256 6.80 -34.59 -46.08
N GLU A 257 7.60 -34.83 -45.03
CA GLU A 257 9.05 -34.58 -44.98
C GLU A 257 9.43 -33.12 -45.28
N VAL A 258 8.52 -32.18 -44.97
CA VAL A 258 8.71 -30.73 -45.10
C VAL A 258 9.01 -30.12 -43.73
N ILE A 259 10.01 -29.25 -43.68
CA ILE A 259 10.34 -28.47 -42.48
C ILE A 259 9.98 -27.00 -42.70
N SER A 260 9.55 -26.31 -41.64
CA SER A 260 9.19 -24.89 -41.63
C SER A 260 9.61 -24.19 -40.34
N THR A 261 9.87 -22.88 -40.39
CA THR A 261 10.12 -22.05 -39.20
C THR A 261 8.81 -21.64 -38.54
N VAL A 262 8.65 -21.93 -37.25
CA VAL A 262 7.43 -21.69 -36.47
C VAL A 262 7.59 -20.65 -35.35
N ALA A 263 8.82 -20.41 -34.88
CA ALA A 263 9.14 -19.30 -33.99
C ALA A 263 10.54 -18.74 -34.28
N GLY A 264 10.73 -17.44 -34.04
CA GLY A 264 11.97 -16.72 -34.30
C GLY A 264 12.13 -16.18 -35.73
N THR A 265 12.81 -15.05 -35.89
CA THR A 265 13.08 -14.40 -37.19
C THR A 265 14.47 -14.70 -37.78
N ALA A 266 15.19 -15.70 -37.28
CA ALA A 266 16.60 -15.98 -37.58
C ALA A 266 17.58 -14.81 -37.32
N ALA A 267 17.18 -13.87 -36.46
CA ALA A 267 18.00 -12.74 -36.01
C ALA A 267 18.00 -12.73 -34.49
N GLY A 268 19.17 -13.04 -33.89
CA GLY A 268 19.32 -13.20 -32.45
C GLY A 268 18.88 -11.98 -31.63
N GLY A 269 18.26 -12.23 -30.48
CA GLY A 269 17.88 -11.24 -29.48
C GLY A 269 16.55 -11.59 -28.81
N TYR A 270 16.05 -10.69 -27.96
CA TYR A 270 14.78 -10.86 -27.24
C TYR A 270 13.80 -9.77 -27.65
N SER A 271 12.64 -10.15 -28.19
CA SER A 271 11.50 -9.26 -28.47
C SER A 271 10.25 -10.05 -28.88
N GLY A 272 9.08 -9.39 -28.90
CA GLY A 272 7.88 -9.88 -29.61
C GLY A 272 6.78 -10.47 -28.73
N ASP A 273 6.88 -10.38 -27.41
CA ASP A 273 5.82 -10.82 -26.49
C ASP A 273 4.49 -10.10 -26.76
N GLY A 274 3.40 -10.86 -26.68
CA GLY A 274 2.06 -10.43 -27.08
C GLY A 274 1.82 -10.42 -28.60
N GLY A 275 2.81 -10.82 -29.41
CA GLY A 275 2.72 -10.91 -30.87
C GLY A 275 2.99 -12.31 -31.43
N PRO A 276 2.93 -12.49 -32.76
CA PRO A 276 3.15 -13.79 -33.39
C PRO A 276 4.58 -14.30 -33.21
N ALA A 277 4.74 -15.57 -32.83
CA ALA A 277 6.04 -16.19 -32.55
C ALA A 277 7.03 -16.15 -33.74
N THR A 278 6.53 -16.17 -34.98
CA THR A 278 7.33 -16.02 -36.22
C THR A 278 7.85 -14.60 -36.45
N SER A 279 7.34 -13.59 -35.74
CA SER A 279 7.81 -12.20 -35.74
C SER A 279 8.70 -11.85 -34.55
N ALA A 280 8.76 -12.74 -33.55
CA ALA A 280 9.55 -12.58 -32.35
C ALA A 280 11.04 -12.85 -32.60
N ARG A 281 11.91 -12.29 -31.75
CA ARG A 281 13.31 -12.69 -31.69
C ARG A 281 13.49 -13.69 -30.57
N LEU A 282 14.31 -14.70 -30.87
CA LEU A 282 14.84 -15.67 -29.94
C LEU A 282 16.38 -15.51 -29.89
N SER A 283 17.00 -15.96 -28.81
CA SER A 283 18.43 -15.83 -28.56
C SER A 283 19.01 -17.17 -28.09
N ALA A 284 19.53 -17.94 -29.05
CA ALA A 284 20.06 -19.29 -28.85
C ALA A 284 19.06 -20.22 -28.10
N PRO A 285 17.88 -20.52 -28.68
CA PRO A 285 16.92 -21.43 -28.07
C PRO A 285 17.53 -22.82 -27.92
N LEU A 286 17.41 -23.41 -26.72
CA LEU A 286 18.04 -24.68 -26.37
C LEU A 286 17.08 -25.85 -26.53
N ASP A 287 15.86 -25.77 -26.00
CA ASP A 287 14.88 -26.85 -26.06
C ASP A 287 13.45 -26.37 -26.34
N VAL A 288 12.61 -27.33 -26.71
CA VAL A 288 11.19 -27.15 -27.00
C VAL A 288 10.38 -28.25 -26.32
N ALA A 289 9.31 -27.88 -25.63
CA ALA A 289 8.39 -28.81 -24.95
C ALA A 289 6.94 -28.41 -25.20
N PHE A 290 5.99 -29.32 -24.96
CA PHE A 290 4.55 -29.08 -25.11
C PHE A 290 3.79 -29.41 -23.82
N ASP A 291 2.74 -28.63 -23.52
CA ASP A 291 1.72 -29.02 -22.54
C ASP A 291 0.57 -29.81 -23.20
N ASP A 292 -0.30 -30.44 -22.40
CA ASP A 292 -1.44 -31.23 -22.91
C ASP A 292 -2.45 -30.44 -23.75
N ASN A 293 -2.42 -29.10 -23.69
CA ASN A 293 -3.26 -28.22 -24.51
C ASN A 293 -2.63 -27.93 -25.89
N GLY A 294 -1.40 -28.39 -26.13
CA GLY A 294 -0.65 -28.14 -27.36
C GLY A 294 0.09 -26.80 -27.40
N ASN A 295 0.23 -26.09 -26.27
CA ASN A 295 1.06 -24.90 -26.22
C ASN A 295 2.54 -25.29 -26.23
N MET A 296 3.36 -24.55 -26.99
CA MET A 296 4.79 -24.82 -27.16
C MET A 296 5.62 -23.93 -26.24
N TYR A 297 6.45 -24.52 -25.39
CA TYR A 297 7.38 -23.81 -24.51
C TYR A 297 8.78 -23.85 -25.11
N ILE A 298 9.51 -22.74 -25.03
CA ILE A 298 10.86 -22.56 -25.59
C ILE A 298 11.78 -22.07 -24.48
N SER A 299 12.90 -22.75 -24.24
CA SER A 299 13.98 -22.26 -23.39
C SER A 299 15.02 -21.51 -24.22
N GLU A 300 15.45 -20.34 -23.78
CA GLU A 300 16.46 -19.52 -24.46
C GLU A 300 17.28 -18.70 -23.46
N ALA A 301 18.47 -18.22 -23.85
CA ALA A 301 19.33 -17.27 -23.13
C ALA A 301 19.28 -17.27 -21.57
N ASP A 302 18.29 -16.57 -21.00
CA ASP A 302 17.97 -16.42 -19.58
C ASP A 302 16.45 -16.38 -19.31
N HIS A 303 15.65 -16.96 -20.23
CA HIS A 303 14.18 -16.91 -20.28
C HIS A 303 13.54 -18.25 -20.68
N VAL A 304 12.27 -18.43 -20.32
CA VAL A 304 11.36 -19.43 -20.90
C VAL A 304 10.17 -18.70 -21.50
N ARG A 305 9.90 -18.94 -22.79
CA ARG A 305 8.74 -18.42 -23.53
C ARG A 305 7.67 -19.50 -23.68
N LYS A 306 6.39 -19.11 -23.66
CA LYS A 306 5.25 -19.91 -24.10
C LYS A 306 4.73 -19.35 -25.43
N VAL A 307 4.44 -20.21 -26.39
CA VAL A 307 3.70 -19.92 -27.62
C VAL A 307 2.38 -20.68 -27.53
N ASP A 308 1.27 -19.96 -27.54
CA ASP A 308 -0.06 -20.59 -27.45
C ASP A 308 -0.54 -21.18 -28.78
N ALA A 309 -1.65 -21.92 -28.74
CA ALA A 309 -2.30 -22.49 -29.91
C ALA A 309 -2.78 -21.47 -30.97
N SER A 310 -2.80 -20.16 -30.68
CA SER A 310 -3.03 -19.10 -31.67
C SER A 310 -1.75 -18.63 -32.38
N GLY A 311 -0.58 -19.07 -31.89
CA GLY A 311 0.75 -18.68 -32.36
C GLY A 311 1.30 -17.42 -31.69
N THR A 312 0.68 -16.94 -30.61
CA THR A 312 1.14 -15.76 -29.85
C THR A 312 2.20 -16.17 -28.81
N ILE A 313 3.33 -15.47 -28.77
CA ILE A 313 4.42 -15.72 -27.80
C ILE A 313 4.34 -14.80 -26.58
N ARG A 314 4.77 -15.29 -25.41
CA ARG A 314 4.98 -14.53 -24.17
C ARG A 314 6.10 -15.14 -23.35
N THR A 315 6.84 -14.34 -22.58
CA THR A 315 7.68 -14.87 -21.48
C THR A 315 6.80 -15.41 -20.35
N VAL A 316 7.17 -16.58 -19.84
CA VAL A 316 6.56 -17.21 -18.64
C VAL A 316 7.55 -17.39 -17.50
N ALA A 317 8.87 -17.34 -17.76
CA ALA A 317 9.89 -17.26 -16.71
C ALA A 317 11.17 -16.55 -17.17
N GLY A 318 11.93 -16.02 -16.22
CA GLY A 318 13.21 -15.34 -16.46
C GLY A 318 13.09 -13.83 -16.60
N THR A 319 14.24 -13.15 -16.47
CA THR A 319 14.37 -11.68 -16.51
C THR A 319 15.75 -11.27 -17.00
N THR A 320 16.79 -11.79 -16.35
CA THR A 320 18.21 -11.54 -16.58
C THR A 320 19.03 -12.72 -16.07
N ARG A 321 20.22 -12.90 -16.64
CA ARG A 321 21.14 -13.97 -16.23
C ARG A 321 21.54 -13.90 -14.74
N GLY A 322 21.13 -14.90 -13.96
CA GLY A 322 21.45 -15.03 -12.53
C GLY A 322 20.71 -16.20 -11.87
N TYR A 323 20.72 -16.27 -10.53
CA TYR A 323 19.96 -17.24 -9.73
C TYR A 323 19.27 -16.53 -8.56
N SER A 324 17.96 -16.33 -8.69
CA SER A 324 17.09 -15.72 -7.66
C SER A 324 15.61 -15.92 -8.04
N GLY A 325 14.70 -15.54 -7.14
CA GLY A 325 13.25 -15.48 -7.38
C GLY A 325 12.45 -16.75 -7.05
N ASP A 326 13.08 -17.79 -6.48
CA ASP A 326 12.37 -18.96 -5.97
C ASP A 326 11.36 -18.57 -4.87
N GLY A 327 10.18 -19.17 -4.90
CA GLY A 327 9.02 -18.80 -4.09
C GLY A 327 8.19 -17.63 -4.67
N GLY A 328 8.66 -16.96 -5.71
CA GLY A 328 7.98 -15.84 -6.38
C GLY A 328 7.40 -16.20 -7.76
N GLU A 329 6.83 -15.19 -8.44
CA GLU A 329 6.42 -15.33 -9.83
C GLU A 329 7.65 -15.57 -10.73
N ALA A 330 7.59 -16.58 -11.60
CA ALA A 330 8.70 -17.03 -12.43
C ALA A 330 9.20 -15.95 -13.40
N THR A 331 8.32 -15.03 -13.80
CA THR A 331 8.59 -13.84 -14.61
C THR A 331 9.35 -12.73 -13.88
N ALA A 332 9.57 -12.85 -12.57
CA ALA A 332 10.44 -11.98 -11.77
C ALA A 332 11.79 -12.65 -11.42
N ALA A 333 11.94 -13.94 -11.72
CA ALA A 333 13.11 -14.73 -11.34
C ALA A 333 14.28 -14.60 -12.32
N GLN A 334 15.46 -15.04 -11.88
CA GLN A 334 16.65 -15.12 -12.71
C GLN A 334 16.97 -16.58 -13.05
N LEU A 335 17.32 -16.82 -14.31
CA LEU A 335 17.73 -18.11 -14.89
C LEU A 335 19.12 -17.93 -15.53
N SER A 336 19.85 -19.00 -15.82
CA SER A 336 21.18 -18.90 -16.43
C SER A 336 21.36 -20.01 -17.48
N GLY A 337 20.96 -19.72 -18.72
CA GLY A 337 20.94 -20.68 -19.82
C GLY A 337 19.97 -21.84 -19.57
N PRO A 338 18.67 -21.59 -19.34
CA PRO A 338 17.70 -22.65 -19.13
C PRO A 338 17.76 -23.66 -20.28
N GLY A 339 17.95 -24.94 -19.95
CA GLY A 339 18.28 -26.00 -20.89
C GLY A 339 17.07 -26.80 -21.31
N PHE A 340 17.16 -28.12 -21.17
CA PHE A 340 16.07 -29.04 -21.45
C PHE A 340 14.88 -28.86 -20.49
N MET A 341 13.69 -29.21 -20.98
CA MET A 341 12.40 -29.02 -20.34
C MET A 341 11.51 -30.26 -20.40
N THR A 342 10.66 -30.46 -19.40
CA THR A 342 9.67 -31.54 -19.37
C THR A 342 8.48 -31.18 -18.48
N PHE A 343 7.29 -31.73 -18.76
CA PHE A 343 6.11 -31.59 -17.89
C PHE A 343 5.92 -32.84 -17.03
N ASP A 344 5.30 -32.68 -15.84
CA ASP A 344 4.65 -33.79 -15.13
C ASP A 344 3.15 -33.89 -15.48
N GLY A 345 2.53 -35.01 -15.10
CA GLY A 345 1.08 -35.24 -15.29
C GLY A 345 0.16 -34.37 -14.42
N ASN A 346 0.66 -33.30 -13.82
CA ASN A 346 -0.12 -32.25 -13.16
C ASN A 346 0.05 -30.88 -13.86
N GLY A 347 0.80 -30.80 -14.98
CA GLY A 347 1.08 -29.56 -15.69
C GLY A 347 2.21 -28.72 -15.10
N ASN A 348 3.03 -29.27 -14.18
CA ASN A 348 4.23 -28.57 -13.70
C ASN A 348 5.35 -28.68 -14.73
N LEU A 349 5.99 -27.56 -15.07
CA LEU A 349 7.10 -27.50 -16.01
C LEU A 349 8.44 -27.56 -15.26
N PHE A 350 9.21 -28.62 -15.47
CA PHE A 350 10.58 -28.75 -14.97
C PHE A 350 11.57 -28.25 -16.02
N VAL A 351 12.49 -27.39 -15.59
CA VAL A 351 13.45 -26.70 -16.46
C VAL A 351 14.85 -26.87 -15.87
N SER A 352 15.77 -27.47 -16.61
CA SER A 352 17.18 -27.49 -16.21
C SER A 352 17.78 -26.08 -16.26
N ASP A 353 18.60 -25.72 -15.27
CA ASP A 353 19.24 -24.40 -15.18
C ASP A 353 20.77 -24.62 -15.05
N PRO A 354 21.42 -25.15 -16.12
CA PRO A 354 22.75 -25.75 -16.07
C PRO A 354 23.83 -24.85 -15.50
N PHE A 355 23.84 -23.55 -15.83
CA PHE A 355 24.88 -22.64 -15.33
C PHE A 355 24.65 -22.19 -13.88
N ASN A 356 23.44 -22.38 -13.34
CA ASN A 356 23.13 -22.25 -11.92
C ASN A 356 23.30 -23.57 -11.14
N SER A 357 23.57 -24.68 -11.83
CA SER A 357 23.70 -26.02 -11.23
C SER A 357 22.45 -26.51 -10.49
N VAL A 358 21.26 -26.17 -10.99
CA VAL A 358 19.96 -26.60 -10.45
C VAL A 358 18.99 -27.07 -11.54
N VAL A 359 17.87 -27.66 -11.13
CA VAL A 359 16.67 -27.87 -11.94
C VAL A 359 15.54 -27.12 -11.25
N ARG A 360 14.88 -26.21 -11.98
CA ARG A 360 13.73 -25.42 -11.51
C ARG A 360 12.43 -26.18 -11.78
N LYS A 361 11.42 -25.96 -10.93
CA LYS A 361 10.03 -26.35 -11.13
C LYS A 361 9.18 -25.09 -11.22
N LEU A 362 8.40 -24.99 -12.28
CA LEU A 362 7.41 -23.96 -12.52
C LEU A 362 6.02 -24.57 -12.27
N VAL A 363 5.27 -24.01 -11.32
CA VAL A 363 3.92 -24.44 -10.93
C VAL A 363 2.91 -23.44 -11.50
N PRO A 364 1.93 -23.86 -12.33
CA PRO A 364 0.97 -22.95 -12.93
C PRO A 364 0.01 -22.35 -11.88
N PHE A 365 -0.34 -21.07 -12.03
CA PHE A 365 -1.38 -20.42 -11.23
C PHE A 365 -2.21 -19.43 -12.07
N TYR A 366 -3.39 -19.07 -11.57
CA TYR A 366 -4.28 -18.09 -12.19
C TYR A 366 -4.39 -16.80 -11.37
N LYS A 367 -4.45 -15.66 -12.07
CA LYS A 367 -4.47 -14.32 -11.47
C LYS A 367 -5.88 -13.72 -11.53
N VAL A 368 -6.46 -13.44 -10.37
CA VAL A 368 -7.75 -12.75 -10.22
C VAL A 368 -7.49 -11.27 -9.96
N THR A 369 -7.87 -10.42 -10.92
CA THR A 369 -7.65 -8.97 -10.88
C THR A 369 -8.92 -8.22 -10.52
N PHE A 370 -8.86 -7.37 -9.51
CA PHE A 370 -10.02 -6.63 -9.00
C PHE A 370 -10.06 -5.19 -9.52
N GLN A 371 -10.87 -4.94 -10.56
CA GLN A 371 -11.11 -3.61 -11.10
C GLN A 371 -12.12 -2.85 -10.22
N SER A 372 -11.60 -1.98 -9.35
CA SER A 372 -12.42 -1.20 -8.40
C SER A 372 -13.36 -0.19 -9.05
N ASN A 373 -13.31 -0.01 -10.39
CA ASN A 373 -14.14 0.92 -11.15
C ASN A 373 -14.23 2.32 -10.50
N GLY A 374 -13.09 2.88 -10.08
CA GLY A 374 -12.99 4.19 -9.46
C GLY A 374 -13.24 4.22 -7.94
N GLY A 375 -13.36 3.07 -7.28
CA GLY A 375 -13.17 2.94 -5.83
C GLY A 375 -11.70 2.73 -5.44
N THR A 376 -11.44 2.57 -4.15
CA THR A 376 -10.11 2.22 -3.61
C THR A 376 -9.52 0.99 -4.30
N PRO A 377 -8.20 0.97 -4.60
CA PRO A 377 -7.54 -0.20 -5.17
C PRO A 377 -7.71 -1.45 -4.30
N VAL A 378 -7.81 -2.61 -4.95
CA VAL A 378 -7.88 -3.93 -4.32
C VAL A 378 -6.78 -4.79 -4.93
N SER A 379 -5.98 -5.44 -4.09
CA SER A 379 -4.87 -6.29 -4.56
C SER A 379 -5.39 -7.50 -5.34
N PRO A 380 -4.72 -7.91 -6.44
CA PRO A 380 -5.04 -9.15 -7.12
C PRO A 380 -4.75 -10.37 -6.21
N GLN A 381 -5.41 -11.48 -6.50
CA GLN A 381 -5.13 -12.79 -5.89
C GLN A 381 -4.50 -13.71 -6.93
N ASN A 382 -3.50 -14.48 -6.50
CA ASN A 382 -2.93 -15.57 -7.27
C ASN A 382 -3.44 -16.88 -6.64
N LEU A 383 -3.98 -17.79 -7.44
CA LEU A 383 -4.69 -18.99 -6.99
C LEU A 383 -4.24 -20.22 -7.77
N ASP A 384 -4.16 -21.36 -7.11
CA ASP A 384 -3.85 -22.64 -7.78
C ASP A 384 -5.04 -23.07 -8.68
N PRO A 385 -4.78 -23.80 -9.78
CA PRO A 385 -5.82 -24.17 -10.76
C PRO A 385 -7.01 -24.91 -10.13
N GLY A 386 -8.19 -24.29 -10.14
CA GLY A 386 -9.43 -24.83 -9.60
C GLY A 386 -9.78 -24.40 -8.18
N ASP A 387 -8.95 -23.57 -7.53
CA ASP A 387 -9.32 -22.94 -6.26
C ASP A 387 -10.30 -21.77 -6.47
N ALA A 388 -11.08 -21.46 -5.45
CA ALA A 388 -12.05 -20.36 -5.48
C ALA A 388 -11.43 -19.07 -4.92
N ALA A 389 -11.78 -17.93 -5.53
CA ALA A 389 -11.28 -16.63 -5.06
C ALA A 389 -11.87 -16.28 -3.68
N THR A 390 -11.08 -15.62 -2.83
CA THR A 390 -11.60 -15.05 -1.57
C THR A 390 -12.25 -13.70 -1.87
N GLU A 391 -13.45 -13.44 -1.34
CA GLU A 391 -14.07 -12.12 -1.49
C GLU A 391 -13.25 -11.05 -0.74
N PRO A 392 -12.72 -10.01 -1.43
CA PRO A 392 -11.99 -8.94 -0.77
C PRO A 392 -12.97 -8.02 -0.04
N GLY A 393 -12.49 -7.34 1.01
CA GLY A 393 -13.29 -6.34 1.72
C GLY A 393 -13.78 -5.22 0.79
N ASP A 394 -15.02 -4.78 1.00
CA ASP A 394 -15.73 -3.77 0.19
C ASP A 394 -14.82 -2.58 -0.18
N PRO A 395 -14.57 -2.32 -1.48
CA PRO A 395 -13.88 -1.09 -1.87
C PRO A 395 -14.74 0.14 -1.50
N ALA A 396 -14.10 1.28 -1.29
CA ALA A 396 -14.78 2.54 -1.01
C ALA A 396 -14.73 3.49 -2.21
N ARG A 397 -15.86 4.12 -2.57
CA ARG A 397 -15.95 5.16 -3.60
C ARG A 397 -16.84 6.29 -3.10
N THR A 398 -16.31 7.52 -3.05
CA THR A 398 -17.01 8.68 -2.47
C THR A 398 -18.38 8.88 -3.12
N GLY A 399 -19.43 9.03 -2.28
CA GLY A 399 -20.80 9.24 -2.74
C GLY A 399 -21.44 8.05 -3.47
N HIS A 400 -20.89 6.84 -3.34
CA HIS A 400 -21.45 5.62 -3.92
C HIS A 400 -21.51 4.50 -2.87
N THR A 401 -22.52 3.64 -2.96
CA THR A 401 -22.59 2.36 -2.24
C THR A 401 -22.05 1.25 -3.13
N PHE A 402 -21.20 0.39 -2.57
CA PHE A 402 -20.70 -0.80 -3.27
C PHE A 402 -21.85 -1.79 -3.54
N GLY A 403 -21.89 -2.33 -4.76
CA GLY A 403 -22.97 -3.20 -5.25
C GLY A 403 -22.58 -4.67 -5.44
N GLY A 404 -21.36 -5.07 -5.04
CA GLY A 404 -20.80 -6.40 -5.29
C GLY A 404 -19.86 -6.45 -6.50
N TRP A 405 -19.26 -7.63 -6.70
CA TRP A 405 -18.33 -7.92 -7.79
C TRP A 405 -19.05 -8.61 -8.96
N PHE A 406 -18.61 -8.31 -10.18
CA PHE A 406 -19.18 -8.81 -11.45
C PHE A 406 -18.11 -9.45 -12.31
N ALA A 407 -18.48 -10.49 -13.07
CA ALA A 407 -17.59 -11.21 -13.99
C ALA A 407 -17.40 -10.49 -15.34
N ASP A 408 -18.15 -9.43 -15.60
CA ASP A 408 -18.14 -8.67 -16.85
C ASP A 408 -18.05 -7.15 -16.62
N GLU A 409 -17.37 -6.45 -17.53
CA GLU A 409 -17.21 -4.98 -17.48
C GLU A 409 -18.55 -4.23 -17.60
N ALA A 410 -19.57 -4.86 -18.22
CA ALA A 410 -20.91 -4.30 -18.33
C ALA A 410 -21.76 -4.45 -17.06
N LEU A 411 -21.24 -5.10 -16.01
CA LEU A 411 -21.89 -5.29 -14.71
C LEU A 411 -23.25 -6.01 -14.80
N THR A 412 -23.33 -7.04 -15.64
CA THR A 412 -24.56 -7.82 -15.90
C THR A 412 -24.57 -9.20 -15.27
N VAL A 413 -23.41 -9.76 -14.94
CA VAL A 413 -23.21 -11.09 -14.35
C VAL A 413 -22.51 -10.95 -12.99
N PRO A 414 -23.26 -10.95 -11.87
CA PRO A 414 -22.65 -10.99 -10.53
C PRO A 414 -21.74 -12.22 -10.39
N PHE A 415 -20.58 -12.03 -9.75
CA PHE A 415 -19.63 -13.11 -9.51
C PHE A 415 -19.93 -13.82 -8.18
N ASP A 416 -19.95 -15.16 -8.22
CA ASP A 416 -20.05 -16.00 -7.02
C ASP A 416 -18.63 -16.43 -6.62
N PHE A 417 -18.16 -16.01 -5.44
CA PHE A 417 -16.85 -16.36 -4.91
C PHE A 417 -16.70 -17.85 -4.52
N ALA A 418 -17.75 -18.67 -4.61
CA ALA A 418 -17.63 -20.12 -4.61
C ALA A 418 -17.18 -20.72 -5.97
N THR A 419 -17.04 -19.90 -7.03
CA THR A 419 -16.69 -20.36 -8.38
C THR A 419 -15.19 -20.74 -8.49
N PRO A 420 -14.85 -21.98 -8.89
CA PRO A 420 -13.48 -22.39 -9.18
C PRO A 420 -12.82 -21.59 -10.30
N ILE A 421 -11.68 -20.98 -10.01
CA ILE A 421 -10.88 -20.21 -10.97
C ILE A 421 -10.03 -21.16 -11.81
N ASN A 422 -10.31 -21.21 -13.11
CA ASN A 422 -9.64 -22.08 -14.10
C ASN A 422 -9.08 -21.25 -15.27
N GLY A 423 -8.74 -19.98 -15.03
CA GLY A 423 -8.26 -19.02 -16.00
C GLY A 423 -8.00 -17.67 -15.35
N ASP A 424 -7.09 -16.86 -15.91
CA ASP A 424 -6.88 -15.48 -15.46
C ASP A 424 -8.19 -14.70 -15.58
N THR A 425 -8.64 -14.12 -14.47
CA THR A 425 -10.01 -13.61 -14.32
C THR A 425 -9.96 -12.14 -13.90
N THR A 426 -10.83 -11.30 -14.47
CA THR A 426 -10.99 -9.91 -14.03
C THR A 426 -12.38 -9.71 -13.47
N LEU A 427 -12.47 -9.18 -12.24
CA LEU A 427 -13.71 -8.92 -11.54
C LEU A 427 -13.91 -7.41 -11.39
N TYR A 428 -15.13 -6.95 -11.65
CA TYR A 428 -15.47 -5.54 -11.80
C TYR A 428 -16.39 -5.08 -10.66
N ALA A 429 -16.06 -3.98 -10.00
CA ALA A 429 -16.86 -3.45 -8.89
C ALA A 429 -18.12 -2.73 -9.40
N GLY A 430 -19.29 -3.15 -8.91
CA GLY A 430 -20.57 -2.47 -9.12
C GLY A 430 -20.76 -1.31 -8.14
N TRP A 431 -21.39 -0.22 -8.59
CA TRP A 431 -21.58 1.00 -7.80
C TRP A 431 -22.96 1.62 -7.98
N THR A 432 -23.67 1.83 -6.87
CA THR A 432 -24.93 2.60 -6.83
C THR A 432 -24.63 4.00 -6.30
N PRO A 433 -24.87 5.08 -7.06
CA PRO A 433 -24.73 6.45 -6.55
C PRO A 433 -25.65 6.70 -5.34
N ILE A 434 -25.13 7.36 -4.31
CA ILE A 434 -25.93 7.72 -3.12
C ILE A 434 -26.90 8.84 -3.49
N PRO A 435 -28.21 8.71 -3.20
CA PRO A 435 -29.17 9.77 -3.35
C PRO A 435 -29.05 10.80 -2.23
N TYR A 436 -29.02 12.08 -2.58
CA TYR A 436 -29.02 13.22 -1.65
C TYR A 436 -30.28 14.09 -1.84
N THR A 437 -30.68 14.78 -0.78
CA THR A 437 -31.89 15.60 -0.72
C THR A 437 -31.56 17.08 -0.86
N VAL A 438 -32.11 17.71 -1.89
CA VAL A 438 -32.13 19.17 -2.03
C VAL A 438 -33.46 19.68 -1.49
N THR A 439 -33.42 20.54 -0.48
CA THR A 439 -34.61 21.17 0.13
C THR A 439 -34.76 22.61 -0.34
N PHE A 440 -35.98 23.02 -0.69
CA PHE A 440 -36.29 24.32 -1.28
C PHE A 440 -37.10 25.19 -0.30
N ASP A 441 -36.39 25.96 0.52
CA ASP A 441 -36.99 26.85 1.52
C ASP A 441 -37.53 28.13 0.86
N LYS A 442 -38.85 28.35 0.97
CA LYS A 442 -39.53 29.52 0.41
C LYS A 442 -39.04 30.87 0.94
N ASN A 443 -38.23 30.89 2.01
CA ASN A 443 -37.50 32.04 2.53
C ASN A 443 -38.39 33.29 2.72
N GLY A 444 -39.44 33.13 3.54
CA GLY A 444 -40.45 34.16 3.76
C GLY A 444 -41.37 34.44 2.56
N GLY A 445 -41.48 33.50 1.62
CA GLY A 445 -42.57 33.44 0.64
C GLY A 445 -43.89 32.99 1.27
N ASP A 446 -44.99 33.31 0.59
CA ASP A 446 -46.35 33.02 1.05
C ASP A 446 -46.77 31.58 0.71
N THR A 447 -46.37 31.10 -0.48
CA THR A 447 -46.56 29.70 -0.92
C THR A 447 -45.27 28.89 -0.81
N GLU A 448 -45.42 27.58 -0.65
CA GLU A 448 -44.30 26.64 -0.77
C GLU A 448 -43.79 26.52 -2.22
N ALA A 449 -42.55 26.05 -2.39
CA ALA A 449 -42.10 25.48 -3.66
C ALA A 449 -42.82 24.15 -3.92
N ASN A 450 -43.02 23.80 -5.20
CA ASN A 450 -43.64 22.53 -5.57
C ASN A 450 -42.77 21.71 -6.56
N PRO A 451 -42.15 20.60 -6.12
CA PRO A 451 -42.11 20.08 -4.75
C PRO A 451 -41.24 20.92 -3.79
N THR A 452 -41.38 20.70 -2.47
CA THR A 452 -40.56 21.35 -1.43
C THR A 452 -39.17 20.74 -1.28
N SER A 453 -38.94 19.54 -1.80
CA SER A 453 -37.62 18.92 -1.91
C SER A 453 -37.54 18.02 -3.14
N MET A 454 -36.33 17.66 -3.54
CA MET A 454 -36.08 16.66 -4.58
C MET A 454 -34.87 15.80 -4.23
N THR A 455 -34.85 14.58 -4.75
CA THR A 455 -33.73 13.65 -4.59
C THR A 455 -32.84 13.68 -5.84
N VAL A 456 -31.54 13.83 -5.65
CA VAL A 456 -30.53 13.91 -6.72
C VAL A 456 -29.37 12.97 -6.38
N ASN A 457 -28.99 12.13 -7.33
CA ASN A 457 -27.86 11.21 -7.15
C ASN A 457 -26.53 11.98 -7.08
N TYR A 458 -25.61 11.54 -6.22
CA TYR A 458 -24.28 12.11 -6.07
C TYR A 458 -23.57 12.36 -7.41
N GLY A 459 -22.98 13.55 -7.56
CA GLY A 459 -22.27 13.95 -8.78
C GLY A 459 -23.18 14.31 -9.96
N SER A 460 -24.50 14.16 -9.83
CA SER A 460 -25.47 14.57 -10.85
C SER A 460 -25.83 16.05 -10.71
N ALA A 461 -26.17 16.68 -11.83
CA ALA A 461 -26.78 18.01 -11.82
C ALA A 461 -28.23 17.94 -11.27
N ALA A 462 -28.66 18.97 -10.56
CA ALA A 462 -29.98 19.04 -9.92
C ALA A 462 -31.16 18.82 -10.89
N GLY A 463 -31.03 19.22 -12.15
CA GLY A 463 -32.06 19.00 -13.16
C GLY A 463 -33.24 19.97 -13.04
N ALA A 464 -34.46 19.46 -13.21
CA ALA A 464 -35.67 20.29 -13.21
C ALA A 464 -35.98 20.83 -11.80
N LEU A 465 -35.68 22.10 -11.58
CA LEU A 465 -36.00 22.82 -10.33
C LEU A 465 -37.52 22.93 -10.12
N PRO A 466 -38.01 23.01 -8.86
CA PRO A 466 -39.44 23.06 -8.57
C PRO A 466 -40.11 24.33 -9.09
N THR A 467 -41.45 24.29 -9.15
CA THR A 467 -42.26 25.49 -9.38
C THR A 467 -41.97 26.50 -8.27
N ALA A 468 -41.60 27.72 -8.67
CA ALA A 468 -41.17 28.75 -7.73
C ALA A 468 -42.29 29.15 -6.74
N PRO A 469 -41.95 29.41 -5.47
CA PRO A 469 -42.88 30.02 -4.53
C PRO A 469 -43.28 31.43 -4.98
N THR A 470 -44.38 31.95 -4.43
CA THR A 470 -44.84 33.33 -4.62
C THR A 470 -44.75 34.12 -3.32
N ARG A 471 -44.56 35.45 -3.42
CA ARG A 471 -44.49 36.37 -2.30
C ARG A 471 -45.07 37.72 -2.70
N ASP A 472 -46.11 38.19 -2.03
CA ASP A 472 -46.79 39.43 -2.41
C ASP A 472 -45.89 40.66 -2.27
N GLY A 473 -45.96 41.57 -3.25
CA GLY A 473 -45.08 42.74 -3.35
C GLY A 473 -43.61 42.45 -3.71
N TYR A 474 -43.24 41.20 -4.05
CA TYR A 474 -41.90 40.80 -4.50
C TYR A 474 -41.95 40.02 -5.83
N THR A 475 -40.79 39.89 -6.49
CA THR A 475 -40.54 39.03 -7.64
C THR A 475 -39.53 37.97 -7.25
N PHE A 476 -39.79 36.71 -7.58
CA PHE A 476 -38.85 35.61 -7.38
C PHE A 476 -37.65 35.74 -8.33
N ALA A 477 -36.44 35.61 -7.80
CA ALA A 477 -35.18 35.90 -8.49
C ALA A 477 -34.21 34.70 -8.55
N GLY A 478 -34.71 33.49 -8.28
CA GLY A 478 -33.93 32.25 -8.27
C GLY A 478 -33.70 31.69 -6.86
N TRP A 479 -32.91 30.62 -6.80
CA TRP A 479 -32.54 29.92 -5.57
C TRP A 479 -31.12 30.31 -5.15
N ALA A 480 -30.88 30.51 -3.85
CA ALA A 480 -29.60 30.94 -3.29
C ALA A 480 -29.10 29.97 -2.20
N ALA A 481 -27.79 29.89 -2.01
CA ALA A 481 -27.19 28.99 -1.01
C ALA A 481 -27.33 29.46 0.45
N ALA A 482 -27.72 30.71 0.70
CA ALA A 482 -27.82 31.29 2.04
C ALA A 482 -29.22 31.91 2.32
N PRO A 483 -29.72 31.88 3.58
CA PRO A 483 -31.05 32.42 3.94
C PRO A 483 -31.21 33.92 3.67
N ASP A 484 -30.13 34.71 3.71
CA ASP A 484 -30.17 36.14 3.41
C ASP A 484 -30.30 36.46 1.90
N GLY A 485 -30.34 35.43 1.05
CA GLY A 485 -30.36 35.55 -0.41
C GLY A 485 -29.00 35.88 -1.03
N SER A 486 -27.91 35.76 -0.26
CA SER A 486 -26.53 35.87 -0.73
C SER A 486 -25.96 34.52 -1.18
N GLY A 487 -24.66 34.49 -1.51
CA GLY A 487 -23.96 33.30 -2.00
C GLY A 487 -24.24 33.00 -3.49
N PRO A 488 -23.73 31.85 -3.98
CA PRO A 488 -23.96 31.41 -5.36
C PRO A 488 -25.43 31.06 -5.62
N VAL A 489 -25.86 31.25 -6.86
CA VAL A 489 -27.20 30.87 -7.33
C VAL A 489 -27.23 29.35 -7.57
N PHE A 490 -28.25 28.68 -7.03
CA PHE A 490 -28.51 27.28 -7.31
C PHE A 490 -29.31 27.14 -8.61
N LEU A 491 -28.82 26.29 -9.51
CA LEU A 491 -29.28 26.16 -10.89
C LEU A 491 -29.59 24.69 -11.21
N ALA A 492 -30.34 24.47 -12.29
CA ALA A 492 -30.55 23.14 -12.87
C ALA A 492 -29.24 22.39 -13.20
N SER A 493 -28.16 23.14 -13.45
CA SER A 493 -26.82 22.64 -13.72
C SER A 493 -25.93 22.49 -12.46
N THR A 494 -26.40 22.83 -11.26
CA THR A 494 -25.61 22.69 -10.03
C THR A 494 -25.47 21.22 -9.68
N VAL A 495 -24.22 20.75 -9.53
CA VAL A 495 -23.91 19.38 -9.13
C VAL A 495 -24.20 19.18 -7.65
N VAL A 496 -24.91 18.12 -7.29
CA VAL A 496 -25.24 17.77 -5.89
C VAL A 496 -24.26 16.72 -5.38
N THR A 497 -23.62 17.01 -4.24
CA THR A 497 -22.61 16.15 -3.60
C THR A 497 -22.90 15.83 -2.13
N GLY A 498 -24.05 16.28 -1.62
CA GLY A 498 -24.50 16.12 -0.24
C GLY A 498 -25.91 16.68 -0.06
N ASP A 499 -26.53 16.43 1.09
CA ASP A 499 -27.82 17.07 1.44
C ASP A 499 -27.62 18.57 1.60
N LEU A 500 -28.56 19.38 1.05
CA LEU A 500 -28.45 20.83 1.08
C LEU A 500 -29.81 21.53 1.04
N THR A 501 -29.93 22.66 1.74
CA THR A 501 -31.10 23.55 1.68
C THR A 501 -30.75 24.80 0.89
N VAL A 502 -31.60 25.17 -0.05
CA VAL A 502 -31.50 26.40 -0.85
C VAL A 502 -32.73 27.26 -0.66
N TYR A 503 -32.52 28.58 -0.68
CA TYR A 503 -33.45 29.57 -0.19
C TYR A 503 -33.95 30.43 -1.34
N ALA A 504 -35.26 30.72 -1.38
CA ALA A 504 -35.83 31.58 -2.40
C ALA A 504 -35.26 33.00 -2.29
N ARG A 505 -34.81 33.56 -3.43
CA ARG A 505 -34.29 34.93 -3.51
C ARG A 505 -35.38 35.86 -4.03
N TRP A 506 -35.53 37.01 -3.37
CA TRP A 506 -36.63 37.96 -3.64
C TRP A 506 -36.11 39.35 -4.04
N ILE A 507 -36.73 39.95 -5.06
CA ILE A 507 -36.53 41.36 -5.44
C ILE A 507 -37.81 42.12 -5.12
N ALA A 508 -37.73 43.28 -4.47
CA ALA A 508 -38.91 44.04 -4.05
C ALA A 508 -39.53 44.82 -5.21
N ASN A 509 -40.83 44.68 -5.44
CA ASN A 509 -41.56 45.39 -6.51
C ASN A 509 -41.81 46.85 -6.08
N PRO A 510 -41.63 47.86 -6.96
CA PRO A 510 -41.71 49.28 -6.59
C PRO A 510 -43.11 49.73 -6.14
N LEU A 511 -43.15 50.84 -5.39
CA LEU A 511 -44.38 51.35 -4.76
C LEU A 511 -45.19 52.24 -5.71
N ALA A 512 -46.52 52.11 -5.65
CA ALA A 512 -47.45 52.97 -6.40
C ALA A 512 -47.46 54.42 -5.88
N GLN A 513 -48.05 55.34 -6.65
CA GLN A 513 -48.21 56.74 -6.22
C GLN A 513 -49.34 56.90 -5.18
N PRO A 514 -49.19 57.75 -4.15
CA PRO A 514 -50.28 58.05 -3.23
C PRO A 514 -51.46 58.75 -3.94
N ALA A 515 -52.67 58.25 -3.73
CA ALA A 515 -53.90 58.81 -4.27
C ALA A 515 -54.65 59.67 -3.24
N ASN A 516 -55.59 60.50 -3.72
CA ASN A 516 -56.55 61.25 -2.90
C ASN A 516 -55.94 62.06 -1.73
N LEU A 517 -54.76 62.68 -1.95
CA LEU A 517 -54.19 63.60 -0.98
C LEU A 517 -55.18 64.72 -0.65
N LYS A 518 -55.43 64.88 0.65
CA LYS A 518 -56.27 65.88 1.28
C LYS A 518 -55.49 66.50 2.42
N ALA A 519 -55.94 67.67 2.85
CA ALA A 519 -55.40 68.37 3.99
C ALA A 519 -56.58 68.84 4.86
N VAL A 520 -56.47 68.60 6.16
CA VAL A 520 -57.52 68.81 7.17
C VAL A 520 -56.89 69.49 8.38
N PRO A 521 -57.55 70.42 9.07
CA PRO A 521 -56.92 71.18 10.15
C PRO A 521 -56.77 70.43 11.51
N GLY A 522 -55.55 70.39 12.09
CA GLY A 522 -55.14 69.90 13.45
C GLY A 522 -54.44 71.01 14.29
N ASP A 523 -54.30 71.07 15.63
CA ASP A 523 -53.91 72.38 16.27
C ASP A 523 -52.45 72.82 16.08
N ARG A 524 -52.25 74.01 15.47
CA ARG A 524 -50.98 74.49 14.89
C ARG A 524 -50.35 73.51 13.88
N GLN A 525 -51.19 72.71 13.19
CA GLN A 525 -50.74 71.60 12.37
C GLN A 525 -51.71 71.18 11.23
N ALA A 526 -51.25 71.05 9.99
CA ALA A 526 -52.10 70.57 8.89
C ALA A 526 -52.12 69.03 8.90
N LYS A 527 -53.25 68.42 9.29
CA LYS A 527 -53.51 66.97 9.15
C LYS A 527 -53.72 66.60 7.69
N LEU A 528 -52.64 66.28 7.02
CA LEU A 528 -52.66 65.68 5.70
C LEU A 528 -53.17 64.25 5.80
N THR A 529 -53.93 63.79 4.81
CA THR A 529 -54.40 62.41 4.66
C THR A 529 -54.35 62.03 3.18
N TRP A 530 -53.88 60.82 2.88
CA TRP A 530 -53.89 60.25 1.54
C TRP A 530 -54.24 58.76 1.62
N ASP A 531 -54.58 58.17 0.49
CA ASP A 531 -54.85 56.74 0.43
C ASP A 531 -53.54 55.96 0.61
N GLY A 532 -53.60 54.89 1.42
CA GLY A 532 -52.43 54.08 1.72
C GLY A 532 -51.92 53.33 0.50
N VAL A 533 -50.66 53.56 0.15
CA VAL A 533 -49.92 52.71 -0.77
C VAL A 533 -49.48 51.46 -0.01
N ALA A 534 -50.00 50.30 -0.42
CA ALA A 534 -49.68 49.02 0.20
C ALA A 534 -48.16 48.76 0.18
N GLY A 535 -47.61 48.34 1.33
CA GLY A 535 -46.18 48.05 1.47
C GLY A 535 -45.24 49.26 1.60
N ALA A 536 -45.77 50.48 1.74
CA ALA A 536 -45.02 51.65 2.17
C ALA A 536 -44.88 51.69 3.70
N THR A 537 -43.67 51.92 4.21
CA THR A 537 -43.39 52.11 5.65
C THR A 537 -43.16 53.58 6.01
N SER A 538 -42.96 54.43 5.01
CA SER A 538 -42.94 55.88 5.16
C SER A 538 -43.48 56.57 3.90
N TYR A 539 -43.69 57.88 4.01
CA TYR A 539 -44.06 58.77 2.93
C TYR A 539 -43.26 60.06 3.07
N ARG A 540 -42.86 60.67 1.96
CA ARG A 540 -42.15 61.96 1.96
C ARG A 540 -43.08 63.07 1.53
N ILE A 541 -43.21 64.09 2.37
CA ILE A 541 -44.10 65.23 2.17
C ILE A 541 -43.27 66.45 1.81
N TYR A 542 -43.65 67.10 0.72
CA TYR A 542 -43.04 68.33 0.25
C TYR A 542 -44.03 69.48 0.50
N MET A 543 -43.61 70.50 1.26
CA MET A 543 -44.46 71.64 1.69
C MET A 543 -44.01 72.96 1.06
N ARG A 544 -44.96 73.86 0.80
CA ARG A 544 -44.72 75.27 0.41
C ARG A 544 -45.92 76.16 0.71
N THR A 545 -45.75 77.47 0.66
CA THR A 545 -46.84 78.47 0.82
C THR A 545 -47.44 78.93 -0.51
N GLU A 546 -46.90 78.48 -1.64
CA GLU A 546 -47.32 78.77 -3.00
C GLU A 546 -47.36 77.45 -3.81
N SER A 547 -48.26 77.33 -4.78
CA SER A 547 -48.46 76.11 -5.58
C SER A 547 -47.43 75.99 -6.72
N GLY A 548 -47.00 74.77 -7.05
CA GLY A 548 -46.14 74.50 -8.23
C GLY A 548 -44.88 73.65 -7.98
N ALA A 549 -44.06 73.48 -9.02
CA ALA A 549 -43.02 72.47 -9.16
C ALA A 549 -42.03 72.36 -7.97
N TYR A 550 -42.02 71.19 -7.32
CA TYR A 550 -41.29 70.91 -6.08
C TYR A 550 -39.81 70.54 -6.33
N GLY A 551 -38.88 71.20 -5.63
CA GLY A 551 -37.44 70.96 -5.76
C GLY A 551 -36.63 71.42 -4.54
N ASP A 552 -35.55 70.69 -4.27
CA ASP A 552 -34.41 70.89 -3.34
C ASP A 552 -34.65 71.27 -1.86
N THR A 553 -35.86 71.63 -1.44
CA THR A 553 -36.22 71.67 -0.01
C THR A 553 -36.35 70.26 0.56
N PRO A 554 -35.68 69.90 1.67
CA PRO A 554 -35.77 68.57 2.26
C PRO A 554 -37.23 68.20 2.62
N PRO A 555 -37.74 67.03 2.18
CA PRO A 555 -39.09 66.60 2.54
C PRO A 555 -39.19 66.15 3.99
N ILE A 556 -40.39 66.29 4.56
CA ILE A 556 -40.75 65.73 5.87
C ILE A 556 -41.10 64.25 5.64
N GLU A 557 -40.34 63.32 6.21
CA GLU A 557 -40.60 61.88 6.07
C GLU A 557 -41.38 61.33 7.28
N VAL A 558 -42.44 60.55 7.01
CA VAL A 558 -43.50 60.22 8.00
C VAL A 558 -43.97 58.78 7.84
N ALA A 559 -44.36 58.10 8.92
CA ALA A 559 -44.70 56.66 8.86
C ALA A 559 -46.15 56.34 8.38
N GLY A 560 -47.12 57.20 8.70
CA GLY A 560 -48.54 56.93 8.42
C GLY A 560 -49.03 57.47 7.08
N THR A 561 -50.20 57.00 6.61
CA THR A 561 -50.93 57.56 5.44
C THR A 561 -51.61 58.91 5.74
N SER A 562 -51.26 59.48 6.88
CA SER A 562 -51.69 60.75 7.39
C SER A 562 -50.57 61.30 8.24
N HIS A 563 -50.29 62.59 8.10
CA HIS A 563 -49.36 63.27 8.97
C HIS A 563 -49.83 64.70 9.23
N THR A 564 -49.69 65.10 10.48
CA THR A 564 -50.03 66.41 10.95
C THR A 564 -48.78 67.28 10.92
N VAL A 565 -48.55 68.02 9.84
CA VAL A 565 -47.39 68.91 9.71
C VAL A 565 -47.53 70.00 10.78
N THR A 566 -46.72 69.97 11.83
CA THR A 566 -46.83 70.86 13.00
C THR A 566 -45.99 72.13 12.88
N GLY A 567 -46.13 73.04 13.85
CA GLY A 567 -45.43 74.32 13.87
C GLY A 567 -46.07 75.38 12.95
N LEU A 568 -47.05 75.00 12.14
CA LEU A 568 -47.80 75.89 11.25
C LEU A 568 -48.54 76.97 12.05
N THR A 569 -48.67 78.15 11.47
CA THR A 569 -49.40 79.24 12.09
C THR A 569 -50.91 78.99 11.98
N ASN A 570 -51.61 79.00 13.12
CA ASN A 570 -53.07 78.99 13.12
C ASN A 570 -53.60 80.21 12.34
N GLY A 571 -54.28 79.95 11.23
CA GLY A 571 -54.75 80.97 10.28
C GLY A 571 -53.95 81.06 8.95
N THR A 572 -52.81 80.39 8.83
CA THR A 572 -52.02 80.35 7.58
C THR A 572 -52.29 79.06 6.79
N THR A 573 -52.40 79.19 5.45
CA THR A 573 -52.64 78.09 4.52
C THR A 573 -51.31 77.64 3.88
N TYR A 574 -51.14 76.34 3.70
CA TYR A 574 -49.92 75.71 3.16
C TYR A 574 -50.30 74.63 2.14
N PHE A 575 -49.46 74.39 1.12
CA PHE A 575 -49.65 73.44 0.01
C PHE A 575 -48.68 72.26 0.08
N PHE A 576 -49.15 71.06 -0.28
CA PHE A 576 -48.46 69.79 -0.03
C PHE A 576 -48.58 68.78 -1.17
N VAL A 577 -47.51 68.02 -1.44
CA VAL A 577 -47.46 66.82 -2.30
C VAL A 577 -46.73 65.68 -1.56
N VAL A 578 -47.08 64.42 -1.84
CA VAL A 578 -46.56 63.24 -1.11
C VAL A 578 -46.07 62.13 -2.06
N THR A 579 -44.93 61.51 -1.77
CA THR A 579 -44.48 60.23 -2.38
C THR A 579 -44.52 59.09 -1.36
N ALA A 580 -44.73 57.85 -1.82
CA ALA A 580 -44.62 56.65 -0.98
C ALA A 580 -43.18 56.14 -0.87
N ARG A 581 -42.85 55.47 0.24
CA ARG A 581 -41.51 54.92 0.50
C ARG A 581 -41.56 53.69 1.41
N SER A 582 -40.56 52.82 1.28
CA SER A 582 -40.14 51.92 2.36
C SER A 582 -38.61 51.88 2.46
N ALA A 583 -38.08 51.20 3.47
CA ALA A 583 -36.62 51.05 3.67
C ALA A 583 -35.85 50.51 2.45
N ALA A 584 -36.54 49.87 1.48
CA ALA A 584 -35.95 49.31 0.26
C ALA A 584 -36.61 49.79 -1.04
N ARG A 585 -37.54 50.77 -1.00
CA ARG A 585 -38.34 51.19 -2.17
C ARG A 585 -38.70 52.67 -2.11
N ASP A 586 -38.61 53.39 -3.22
CA ASP A 586 -39.21 54.72 -3.41
C ASP A 586 -40.36 54.64 -4.42
N GLY A 587 -41.34 55.54 -4.31
CA GLY A 587 -42.55 55.60 -5.14
C GLY A 587 -42.82 56.97 -5.77
N LEU A 588 -43.77 57.01 -6.70
CA LEU A 588 -44.13 58.19 -7.50
C LEU A 588 -44.98 59.22 -6.70
N PRO A 589 -45.02 60.51 -7.11
CA PRO A 589 -45.69 61.59 -6.38
C PRO A 589 -47.20 61.69 -6.59
N SER A 590 -47.90 62.24 -5.60
CA SER A 590 -49.34 62.53 -5.59
C SER A 590 -49.71 63.85 -6.31
N ALA A 591 -51.01 64.11 -6.41
CA ALA A 591 -51.56 65.46 -6.60
C ALA A 591 -51.42 66.34 -5.32
N GLU A 592 -51.72 67.64 -5.42
CA GLU A 592 -51.48 68.68 -4.40
C GLU A 592 -52.71 69.01 -3.51
N ALA A 593 -52.54 69.39 -2.22
CA ALA A 593 -53.62 69.78 -1.28
C ALA A 593 -53.21 70.84 -0.21
N SER A 594 -54.14 71.44 0.56
CA SER A 594 -53.87 72.55 1.54
C SER A 594 -54.84 72.74 2.74
N ALA A 595 -54.38 73.21 3.94
CA ALA A 595 -55.22 73.35 5.20
C ALA A 595 -54.70 74.27 6.36
N THR A 596 -55.56 74.53 7.39
CA THR A 596 -55.46 75.59 8.46
C THR A 596 -56.32 75.33 9.79
N PRO A 597 -55.84 75.29 11.07
CA PRO A 597 -55.62 74.09 11.98
C PRO A 597 -56.40 73.88 13.39
N SER A 598 -56.80 72.63 13.91
CA SER A 598 -57.18 72.23 15.38
C SER A 598 -57.28 70.66 15.83
N GLY A 599 -56.74 70.08 16.97
CA GLY A 599 -56.64 68.57 17.30
C GLY A 599 -56.20 67.97 18.75
N THR A 600 -55.99 66.61 19.00
CA THR A 600 -55.76 65.93 20.39
C THR A 600 -55.02 64.49 20.52
N VAL A 601 -55.17 63.63 21.61
CA VAL A 601 -54.17 62.62 22.27
C VAL A 601 -54.69 61.17 22.78
N VAL A 602 -53.87 60.17 23.30
CA VAL A 602 -54.09 58.64 23.48
C VAL A 602 -53.39 57.86 24.73
N LEU A 603 -53.30 56.48 24.81
CA LEU A 603 -53.00 55.44 25.90
C LEU A 603 -51.83 54.37 25.66
N PRO A 604 -51.41 53.44 26.62
CA PRO A 604 -50.19 52.53 26.57
C PRO A 604 -50.34 50.97 26.34
N THR A 605 -49.24 50.22 26.04
CA THR A 605 -49.13 48.72 25.80
C THR A 605 -47.71 48.08 25.98
N LEU A 606 -47.55 46.74 25.87
CA LEU A 606 -46.25 46.06 25.57
C LEU A 606 -45.95 45.98 24.05
N THR A 607 -44.70 45.64 23.68
CA THR A 607 -44.22 45.55 22.28
C THR A 607 -43.42 44.29 21.90
N GLU A 608 -42.76 43.61 22.84
CA GLU A 608 -41.99 42.36 22.56
C GLU A 608 -41.96 41.45 23.80
N VAL A 609 -42.03 40.13 23.62
CA VAL A 609 -41.87 39.09 24.65
C VAL A 609 -41.29 37.81 24.03
N ARG A 610 -40.21 37.25 24.58
CA ARG A 610 -39.54 36.01 24.12
C ARG A 610 -39.08 35.13 25.29
N LEU A 611 -39.05 33.80 25.09
CA LEU A 611 -38.59 32.80 26.07
C LEU A 611 -37.57 31.85 25.43
N ALA A 612 -36.39 31.70 26.04
CA ALA A 612 -35.33 30.80 25.58
C ALA A 612 -34.68 30.04 26.75
N SER A 613 -33.87 29.03 26.45
CA SER A 613 -32.98 28.35 27.40
C SER A 613 -31.54 28.32 26.88
N ASP A 614 -30.58 28.11 27.77
CA ASP A 614 -29.16 27.91 27.50
C ASP A 614 -28.77 26.45 27.16
N ASN A 615 -29.72 25.52 27.12
CA ASN A 615 -29.49 24.16 26.61
C ASN A 615 -29.00 24.19 25.14
N PRO A 616 -27.98 23.39 24.75
CA PRO A 616 -27.51 23.31 23.37
C PRO A 616 -28.58 22.92 22.33
N ALA A 617 -29.61 22.17 22.72
CA ALA A 617 -30.79 21.89 21.91
C ALA A 617 -31.84 22.98 22.10
N ALA A 618 -31.77 24.03 21.26
CA ALA A 618 -32.68 25.17 21.31
C ALA A 618 -34.17 24.78 21.45
N GLY A 619 -34.86 25.36 22.43
CA GLY A 619 -36.26 25.07 22.77
C GLY A 619 -36.45 23.93 23.78
N TRP A 620 -35.39 23.31 24.28
CA TRP A 620 -35.41 22.35 25.38
C TRP A 620 -34.68 22.88 26.62
N ALA A 621 -34.91 22.25 27.77
CA ALA A 621 -34.17 22.42 29.00
C ALA A 621 -34.25 21.13 29.84
N LYS A 622 -33.22 20.84 30.63
CA LYS A 622 -33.14 19.72 31.58
C LYS A 622 -32.64 20.20 32.95
N PRO A 623 -32.61 19.35 34.00
CA PRO A 623 -32.17 19.77 35.33
C PRO A 623 -30.75 20.38 35.31
N GLY A 624 -30.63 21.61 35.83
CA GLY A 624 -29.40 22.41 35.79
C GLY A 624 -29.41 23.54 34.75
N ASP A 625 -30.23 23.46 33.70
CA ASP A 625 -30.34 24.50 32.68
C ASP A 625 -31.17 25.70 33.16
N LYS A 626 -31.11 26.81 32.41
CA LYS A 626 -31.74 28.09 32.74
C LYS A 626 -32.65 28.57 31.62
N ALA A 627 -33.93 28.80 31.94
CA ALA A 627 -34.85 29.57 31.11
C ALA A 627 -34.70 31.08 31.37
N THR A 628 -34.75 31.88 30.31
CA THR A 628 -34.71 33.35 30.35
C THR A 628 -35.83 33.94 29.48
N LEU A 629 -36.64 34.80 30.08
CA LEU A 629 -37.74 35.54 29.48
C LEU A 629 -37.31 37.00 29.28
N ALA A 630 -37.42 37.56 28.08
CA ALA A 630 -37.05 38.94 27.77
C ALA A 630 -38.21 39.68 27.09
N PHE A 631 -38.45 40.95 27.46
CA PHE A 631 -39.63 41.69 27.01
C PHE A 631 -39.47 43.22 27.09
N ALA A 632 -40.34 43.96 26.37
CA ALA A 632 -40.29 45.42 26.30
C ALA A 632 -41.66 46.10 26.20
N SER A 633 -41.75 47.37 26.65
CA SER A 633 -42.98 48.19 26.68
C SER A 633 -42.99 49.40 25.73
N ASN A 634 -44.19 49.87 25.33
CA ASN A 634 -44.33 51.02 24.43
C ASN A 634 -44.09 52.38 25.11
N THR A 635 -44.11 52.40 26.45
CA THR A 635 -43.85 53.55 27.32
C THR A 635 -43.09 53.07 28.56
N ALA A 636 -42.48 53.99 29.31
CA ALA A 636 -41.81 53.64 30.56
C ALA A 636 -42.83 53.14 31.60
N LEU A 637 -42.53 51.99 32.22
CA LEU A 637 -43.38 51.41 33.25
C LEU A 637 -43.22 52.15 34.59
N GLY A 638 -44.29 52.24 35.37
CA GLY A 638 -44.29 52.91 36.68
C GLY A 638 -43.53 52.13 37.77
N SER A 639 -43.41 50.81 37.62
CA SER A 639 -42.80 49.89 38.56
C SER A 639 -42.07 48.75 37.83
N LEU A 640 -41.32 47.91 38.54
CA LEU A 640 -40.80 46.67 37.94
C LEU A 640 -41.96 45.68 37.75
N PRO A 641 -42.16 45.15 36.54
CA PRO A 641 -43.25 44.21 36.25
C PRO A 641 -43.08 42.90 37.03
N THR A 642 -44.19 42.23 37.33
CA THR A 642 -44.18 40.94 38.05
C THR A 642 -44.14 39.78 37.05
N VAL A 643 -43.25 38.79 37.27
CA VAL A 643 -43.05 37.66 36.37
C VAL A 643 -42.99 36.32 37.10
N THR A 644 -43.59 35.29 36.50
CA THR A 644 -43.37 33.88 36.85
C THR A 644 -42.86 33.08 35.65
N ILE A 645 -42.05 32.04 35.89
CA ILE A 645 -41.58 31.05 34.90
C ILE A 645 -41.70 29.67 35.56
N ALA A 646 -42.17 28.65 34.85
CA ALA A 646 -42.50 27.33 35.41
C ALA A 646 -43.48 27.38 36.61
N GLY A 647 -44.31 28.42 36.69
CA GLY A 647 -45.19 28.69 37.82
C GLY A 647 -44.48 29.21 39.09
N ARG A 648 -43.17 29.46 39.05
CA ARG A 648 -42.36 30.00 40.16
C ARG A 648 -42.01 31.48 39.91
N PRO A 649 -41.90 32.33 40.95
CA PRO A 649 -41.49 33.72 40.79
C PRO A 649 -40.08 33.84 40.18
N ALA A 650 -39.93 34.68 39.15
CA ALA A 650 -38.65 34.94 38.50
C ALA A 650 -38.22 36.39 38.77
N ALA A 651 -36.97 36.60 39.18
CA ALA A 651 -36.46 37.93 39.50
C ALA A 651 -36.28 38.77 38.22
N VAL A 652 -36.95 39.92 38.15
CA VAL A 652 -36.91 40.82 36.99
C VAL A 652 -35.79 41.85 37.13
N THR A 653 -35.01 42.01 36.06
CA THR A 653 -33.96 43.01 35.92
C THR A 653 -34.27 43.89 34.70
N ALA A 654 -34.18 45.22 34.84
CA ALA A 654 -34.29 46.13 33.69
C ALA A 654 -33.01 46.06 32.85
N THR A 655 -33.13 45.86 31.54
CA THR A 655 -32.00 45.70 30.61
C THR A 655 -31.62 46.98 29.87
N GLY A 656 -32.45 48.02 29.95
CA GLY A 656 -32.20 49.35 29.38
C GLY A 656 -33.37 49.86 28.55
N GLY A 657 -33.60 51.18 28.56
CA GLY A 657 -34.79 51.77 27.96
C GLY A 657 -36.06 51.21 28.58
N ASN A 658 -36.98 50.74 27.74
CA ASN A 658 -38.22 50.07 28.14
C ASN A 658 -38.08 48.52 28.20
N GLY A 659 -36.85 48.00 28.28
CA GLY A 659 -36.55 46.55 28.24
C GLY A 659 -36.33 45.92 29.62
N TYR A 660 -36.80 44.68 29.75
CA TYR A 660 -36.78 43.87 30.98
C TYR A 660 -36.41 42.41 30.66
N SER A 661 -35.82 41.73 31.64
CA SER A 661 -35.46 40.30 31.58
C SER A 661 -35.69 39.63 32.92
N ALA A 662 -36.16 38.38 32.89
CA ALA A 662 -36.38 37.52 34.05
C ALA A 662 -35.82 36.12 33.76
N SER A 663 -35.36 35.38 34.77
CA SER A 663 -34.83 34.04 34.52
C SER A 663 -35.01 33.08 35.69
N TYR A 664 -34.97 31.78 35.37
CA TYR A 664 -35.22 30.66 36.28
C TYR A 664 -34.35 29.47 35.88
N THR A 665 -33.75 28.78 36.85
CA THR A 665 -32.92 27.57 36.63
C THR A 665 -33.68 26.35 37.15
N PHE A 666 -33.77 25.30 36.33
CA PHE A 666 -34.55 24.11 36.63
C PHE A 666 -33.85 23.19 37.62
N ASP A 667 -34.56 22.74 38.66
CA ASP A 667 -34.02 21.90 39.75
C ASP A 667 -34.38 20.41 39.63
N GLY A 668 -35.26 20.03 38.71
CA GLY A 668 -35.75 18.66 38.50
C GLY A 668 -37.13 18.37 39.10
N SER A 669 -37.63 19.24 39.99
CA SER A 669 -38.96 19.12 40.59
C SER A 669 -40.08 19.72 39.74
N GLU A 670 -39.77 20.35 38.62
CA GLU A 670 -40.73 20.88 37.65
C GLU A 670 -41.48 19.76 36.90
N THR A 671 -42.60 20.10 36.27
CA THR A 671 -43.37 19.17 35.44
C THR A 671 -42.76 19.10 34.04
N GLU A 672 -42.69 17.89 33.49
CA GLU A 672 -42.17 17.59 32.15
C GLU A 672 -43.08 18.18 31.05
N GLY A 673 -42.49 18.66 29.96
CA GLY A 673 -43.20 19.34 28.86
C GLY A 673 -43.10 20.87 28.90
N ALA A 674 -44.05 21.55 28.26
CA ALA A 674 -43.97 23.00 27.98
C ALA A 674 -43.96 23.87 29.25
N VAL A 675 -43.04 24.84 29.29
CA VAL A 675 -42.80 25.72 30.45
C VAL A 675 -43.65 27.00 30.38
N PRO A 676 -44.63 27.21 31.30
CA PRO A 676 -45.49 28.40 31.29
C PRO A 676 -44.84 29.63 31.93
N PHE A 677 -45.33 30.82 31.59
CA PHE A 677 -44.94 32.09 32.20
C PHE A 677 -46.09 33.12 32.24
N ALA A 678 -45.93 34.21 32.99
CA ALA A 678 -46.85 35.36 33.01
C ALA A 678 -46.13 36.69 33.31
N ILE A 679 -46.69 37.82 32.85
CA ILE A 679 -46.15 39.20 33.01
C ILE A 679 -47.28 40.20 33.29
N ASP A 680 -47.15 41.02 34.34
CA ASP A 680 -48.08 42.12 34.71
C ASP A 680 -47.36 43.48 34.80
N PHE A 681 -47.99 44.58 34.32
CA PHE A 681 -47.36 45.92 34.18
C PHE A 681 -48.33 47.11 34.16
N GLU A 682 -47.80 48.32 34.41
CA GLU A 682 -48.51 49.62 34.41
C GLU A 682 -47.61 50.75 33.85
N ASP A 683 -48.17 51.82 33.29
CA ASP A 683 -47.39 52.98 32.84
C ASP A 683 -46.99 53.95 33.98
N GLY A 684 -46.07 54.87 33.69
CA GLY A 684 -45.63 55.91 34.63
C GLY A 684 -46.69 56.93 35.10
N ALA A 685 -47.95 56.82 34.64
CA ALA A 685 -49.09 57.59 35.14
C ALA A 685 -50.04 56.73 36.00
N GLY A 686 -49.73 55.45 36.22
CA GLY A 686 -50.59 54.49 36.94
C GLY A 686 -51.70 53.88 36.08
N THR A 687 -51.55 53.92 34.74
CA THR A 687 -52.51 53.31 33.81
C THR A 687 -52.11 51.84 33.57
N PRO A 688 -52.93 50.86 33.97
CA PRO A 688 -52.56 49.45 33.88
C PRO A 688 -52.56 48.93 32.43
N GLY A 689 -51.61 48.05 32.14
CA GLY A 689 -51.60 47.24 30.93
C GLY A 689 -52.45 45.97 31.04
N ALA A 690 -52.47 45.17 29.97
CA ALA A 690 -53.10 43.86 29.95
C ALA A 690 -52.05 42.74 30.12
N GLN A 691 -52.28 41.82 31.08
CA GLN A 691 -51.38 40.70 31.40
C GLN A 691 -50.97 39.89 30.15
N VAL A 692 -49.71 39.45 30.08
CA VAL A 692 -49.18 38.66 28.96
C VAL A 692 -48.64 37.30 29.42
N THR A 693 -49.11 36.24 28.75
CA THR A 693 -48.78 34.83 29.05
C THR A 693 -48.30 34.04 27.82
N ALA A 694 -48.06 34.73 26.70
CA ALA A 694 -47.59 34.17 25.44
C ALA A 694 -46.51 35.07 24.83
N THR A 695 -45.58 34.48 24.09
CA THR A 695 -44.48 35.21 23.43
C THR A 695 -44.97 35.88 22.15
N THR A 696 -44.37 37.02 21.80
CA THR A 696 -44.72 37.77 20.58
C THR A 696 -44.11 37.18 19.31
N ASP A 697 -43.15 36.25 19.46
CA ASP A 697 -42.45 35.57 18.37
C ASP A 697 -42.75 34.05 18.30
N GLY A 698 -43.57 33.52 19.21
CA GLY A 698 -43.85 32.09 19.32
C GLY A 698 -42.74 31.24 19.96
N SER A 699 -41.69 31.87 20.52
CA SER A 699 -40.64 31.15 21.26
C SER A 699 -41.17 30.51 22.55
N GLY A 700 -40.53 29.41 22.96
CA GLY A 700 -40.92 28.62 24.13
C GLY A 700 -39.86 27.57 24.48
N VAL A 701 -40.00 26.97 25.67
CA VAL A 701 -39.09 25.95 26.21
C VAL A 701 -39.89 24.75 26.69
N ASN A 702 -39.45 23.54 26.36
CA ASN A 702 -39.94 22.29 26.94
C ASN A 702 -38.92 21.75 27.94
N PHE A 703 -39.37 21.38 29.13
CA PHE A 703 -38.54 20.78 30.16
C PHE A 703 -38.58 19.26 30.07
N ASP A 704 -37.40 18.63 30.08
CA ASP A 704 -37.23 17.18 30.01
C ASP A 704 -36.22 16.70 31.06
N LYS A 705 -36.54 15.60 31.72
CA LYS A 705 -35.73 14.95 32.76
C LYS A 705 -35.77 13.42 32.68
N THR A 706 -36.41 12.87 31.65
CA THR A 706 -36.44 11.43 31.40
C THR A 706 -35.12 11.05 30.72
N ALA A 707 -34.46 10.01 31.22
CA ALA A 707 -33.22 9.51 30.61
C ALA A 707 -33.54 8.27 29.74
N PRO A 708 -32.90 8.12 28.57
CA PRO A 708 -33.17 7.03 27.65
C PRO A 708 -32.75 5.67 28.22
N THR A 709 -33.54 4.66 27.89
CA THR A 709 -33.37 3.26 28.34
C THR A 709 -33.21 2.32 27.15
N GLY A 710 -32.62 1.13 27.35
CA GLY A 710 -32.39 0.21 26.25
C GLY A 710 -31.82 -1.15 26.66
N THR A 711 -31.60 -2.02 25.69
CA THR A 711 -31.00 -3.36 25.87
C THR A 711 -30.03 -3.69 24.73
N MET A 712 -29.08 -4.58 24.99
CA MET A 712 -28.17 -5.15 24.00
C MET A 712 -28.13 -6.68 24.12
N THR A 713 -28.07 -7.39 23.00
CA THR A 713 -27.56 -8.77 22.94
C THR A 713 -26.52 -8.90 21.83
N ILE A 714 -25.58 -9.84 21.98
CA ILE A 714 -24.56 -10.15 20.98
C ILE A 714 -24.94 -11.48 20.30
N ASN A 715 -24.95 -11.52 18.96
CA ASN A 715 -25.32 -12.68 18.16
C ASN A 715 -26.63 -13.34 18.63
N GLY A 716 -27.67 -12.55 18.92
CA GLY A 716 -28.97 -13.01 19.41
C GLY A 716 -28.95 -13.56 20.84
N GLY A 717 -27.90 -13.30 21.63
CA GLY A 717 -27.71 -13.85 22.97
C GLY A 717 -26.91 -15.15 23.01
N ALA A 718 -26.13 -15.45 21.97
CA ALA A 718 -25.27 -16.64 21.95
C ALA A 718 -24.21 -16.59 23.06
N ALA A 719 -24.03 -17.71 23.78
CA ALA A 719 -23.05 -17.79 24.87
C ALA A 719 -21.58 -17.79 24.40
N ALA A 720 -21.32 -18.14 23.14
CA ALA A 720 -19.99 -18.17 22.55
C ALA A 720 -20.01 -17.88 21.04
N THR A 721 -18.87 -17.47 20.49
CA THR A 721 -18.61 -17.23 19.06
C THR A 721 -17.19 -17.67 18.70
N SER A 722 -16.96 -18.17 17.49
CA SER A 722 -15.61 -18.36 16.92
C SER A 722 -15.08 -17.14 16.17
N SER A 723 -15.99 -16.28 15.70
CA SER A 723 -15.67 -15.01 15.02
C SER A 723 -15.54 -13.86 16.02
N ALA A 724 -14.53 -13.01 15.82
CA ALA A 724 -14.39 -11.73 16.52
C ALA A 724 -15.33 -10.65 15.95
N ALA A 725 -15.74 -10.77 14.68
CA ALA A 725 -16.82 -9.97 14.11
C ALA A 725 -18.18 -10.55 14.55
N VAL A 726 -19.03 -9.70 15.10
CA VAL A 726 -20.33 -10.05 15.70
C VAL A 726 -21.42 -9.06 15.28
N SER A 727 -22.67 -9.46 15.46
CA SER A 727 -23.82 -8.56 15.35
C SER A 727 -24.36 -8.22 16.74
N LEU A 728 -24.60 -6.94 16.99
CA LEU A 728 -25.33 -6.45 18.15
C LEU A 728 -26.81 -6.29 17.75
N GLN A 729 -27.73 -6.82 18.55
CA GLN A 729 -29.16 -6.50 18.48
C GLN A 729 -29.50 -5.57 19.65
N LEU A 730 -30.26 -4.52 19.36
CA LEU A 730 -30.33 -3.31 20.19
C LEU A 730 -31.78 -2.86 20.37
N THR A 731 -32.09 -2.29 21.54
CA THR A 731 -33.32 -1.52 21.75
C THR A 731 -33.01 -0.20 22.46
N SER A 732 -33.81 0.82 22.16
CA SER A 732 -33.73 2.16 22.77
C SER A 732 -35.15 2.73 22.92
N SER A 733 -35.47 3.32 24.07
CA SER A 733 -36.76 3.94 24.36
C SER A 733 -36.59 5.11 25.34
N ASP A 734 -37.21 6.23 25.00
CA ASP A 734 -37.17 7.49 25.75
C ASP A 734 -38.50 7.82 26.48
N GLY A 735 -39.50 6.95 26.33
CA GLY A 735 -40.79 7.09 27.01
C GLY A 735 -41.55 8.37 26.63
N ALA A 736 -41.48 9.38 27.49
CA ALA A 736 -42.14 10.68 27.35
C ALA A 736 -41.17 11.86 27.15
N GLY A 737 -39.85 11.59 27.11
CA GLY A 737 -38.80 12.60 26.97
C GLY A 737 -38.70 13.23 25.57
N SER A 738 -37.61 13.97 25.37
CA SER A 738 -37.32 14.78 24.18
C SER A 738 -37.05 13.97 22.90
N GLY A 739 -36.86 12.66 23.02
CA GLY A 739 -36.67 11.73 21.92
C GLY A 739 -35.34 11.91 21.20
N GLY A 740 -35.28 11.51 19.93
CA GLY A 740 -34.08 11.70 19.09
C GLY A 740 -32.85 10.92 19.58
N VAL A 741 -33.06 9.80 20.28
CA VAL A 741 -32.02 9.05 21.00
C VAL A 741 -30.82 8.73 20.10
N ARG A 742 -29.64 9.05 20.64
CA ARG A 742 -28.32 8.70 20.10
C ARG A 742 -27.65 7.67 20.99
N MET A 743 -26.71 6.92 20.42
CA MET A 743 -25.98 5.85 21.10
C MET A 743 -24.49 5.86 20.77
N ARG A 744 -23.67 5.26 21.64
CA ARG A 744 -22.24 5.02 21.43
C ARG A 744 -21.79 3.73 22.10
N PHE A 745 -20.68 3.15 21.63
CA PHE A 745 -20.25 1.80 21.98
C PHE A 745 -18.79 1.73 22.44
N SER A 746 -18.45 0.70 23.23
CA SER A 746 -17.11 0.45 23.76
C SER A 746 -16.84 -1.05 23.97
N ASN A 747 -15.57 -1.46 23.86
CA ASN A 747 -15.06 -2.81 24.18
C ASN A 747 -14.37 -2.91 25.56
N ASP A 748 -14.14 -1.78 26.24
CA ASP A 748 -13.36 -1.67 27.49
C ASP A 748 -14.06 -0.84 28.58
N GLY A 749 -15.12 -0.10 28.24
CA GLY A 749 -15.82 0.86 29.10
C GLY A 749 -15.13 2.23 29.24
N LEU A 750 -13.98 2.42 28.60
CA LEU A 750 -13.11 3.59 28.74
C LEU A 750 -12.98 4.35 27.41
N THR A 751 -12.75 3.62 26.33
CA THR A 751 -12.64 4.10 24.95
C THR A 751 -13.99 3.94 24.28
N TRP A 752 -14.59 5.06 23.84
CA TRP A 752 -15.94 5.10 23.31
C TRP A 752 -15.96 5.58 21.85
N SER A 753 -16.90 5.05 21.06
CA SER A 753 -17.19 5.59 19.72
C SER A 753 -17.80 7.00 19.81
N ASP A 754 -17.82 7.68 18.66
CA ASP A 754 -18.70 8.83 18.46
C ASP A 754 -20.18 8.46 18.67
N TRP A 755 -20.99 9.48 18.93
CA TRP A 755 -22.45 9.38 19.11
C TRP A 755 -23.16 9.30 17.75
N GLU A 756 -23.79 8.17 17.45
CA GLU A 756 -24.64 7.97 16.26
C GLU A 756 -26.13 7.96 16.60
N ALA A 757 -27.02 8.01 15.62
CA ALA A 757 -28.46 7.85 15.85
C ALA A 757 -28.80 6.40 16.24
N ALA A 758 -29.80 6.20 17.11
CA ALA A 758 -30.18 4.86 17.55
C ALA A 758 -30.65 3.95 16.39
N SER A 759 -30.22 2.68 16.41
CA SER A 759 -30.54 1.64 15.43
C SER A 759 -30.86 0.33 16.15
N ALA A 760 -31.72 -0.50 15.56
CA ALA A 760 -32.09 -1.81 16.10
C ALA A 760 -30.99 -2.88 15.97
N ALA A 761 -29.97 -2.66 15.13
CA ALA A 761 -28.84 -3.57 14.98
C ALA A 761 -27.55 -2.84 14.51
N ARG A 762 -26.39 -3.43 14.84
CA ARG A 762 -25.05 -2.95 14.44
C ARG A 762 -24.09 -4.12 14.18
N LYS A 763 -23.17 -4.00 13.21
CA LYS A 763 -21.98 -4.87 13.10
C LYS A 763 -20.88 -4.33 14.03
N TRP A 764 -20.21 -5.21 14.78
CA TRP A 764 -19.19 -4.83 15.76
C TRP A 764 -18.04 -5.84 15.81
N THR A 765 -16.86 -5.41 16.27
CA THR A 765 -15.67 -6.25 16.38
C THR A 765 -15.20 -6.30 17.83
N LEU A 766 -15.12 -7.51 18.39
CA LEU A 766 -14.65 -7.77 19.75
C LEU A 766 -13.13 -7.58 19.88
N SER A 767 -12.65 -7.33 21.09
CA SER A 767 -11.20 -7.30 21.38
C SER A 767 -10.56 -8.68 21.15
N SER A 768 -9.28 -8.70 20.76
CA SER A 768 -8.53 -9.90 20.37
C SER A 768 -8.26 -10.88 21.53
N GLY A 769 -7.93 -12.14 21.20
CA GLY A 769 -7.69 -13.22 22.17
C GLY A 769 -8.96 -13.95 22.63
N ASN A 770 -8.83 -15.22 22.99
CA ASN A 770 -9.94 -16.03 23.50
C ASN A 770 -10.38 -15.59 24.91
N GLY A 771 -11.64 -15.87 25.27
CA GLY A 771 -12.20 -15.58 26.60
C GLY A 771 -13.52 -14.82 26.54
N ALA A 772 -14.01 -14.36 27.69
CA ALA A 772 -15.21 -13.53 27.76
C ALA A 772 -14.93 -12.13 27.18
N LYS A 773 -15.83 -11.63 26.33
CA LYS A 773 -15.76 -10.34 25.65
C LYS A 773 -17.03 -9.57 25.93
N THR A 774 -16.89 -8.37 26.48
CA THR A 774 -18.01 -7.48 26.83
C THR A 774 -18.05 -6.31 25.85
N VAL A 775 -19.26 -5.95 25.41
CA VAL A 775 -19.53 -4.72 24.66
C VAL A 775 -20.48 -3.87 25.51
N SER A 776 -20.14 -2.60 25.66
CA SER A 776 -20.91 -1.61 26.42
C SER A 776 -21.53 -0.58 25.48
N MET A 777 -22.72 -0.08 25.82
CA MET A 777 -23.43 0.98 25.11
C MET A 777 -23.92 2.05 26.09
N GLU A 778 -23.84 3.31 25.69
CA GLU A 778 -24.53 4.42 26.34
C GLU A 778 -25.57 5.03 25.40
N LEU A 779 -26.64 5.60 25.97
CA LEU A 779 -27.69 6.32 25.25
C LEU A 779 -27.74 7.78 25.73
N ILE A 780 -28.12 8.70 24.85
CA ILE A 780 -28.41 10.11 25.17
C ILE A 780 -29.61 10.58 24.34
N ASP A 781 -30.50 11.37 24.94
CA ASP A 781 -31.67 11.95 24.25
C ASP A 781 -31.32 13.25 23.50
N ARG A 782 -32.34 14.03 23.14
CA ARG A 782 -32.21 15.34 22.50
C ARG A 782 -31.94 16.48 23.48
N ALA A 783 -32.44 16.43 24.71
CA ALA A 783 -32.20 17.43 25.76
C ALA A 783 -30.81 17.29 26.44
N GLY A 784 -30.12 16.17 26.19
CA GLY A 784 -28.83 15.82 26.78
C GLY A 784 -28.92 15.03 28.09
N ASN A 785 -30.02 14.34 28.40
CA ASN A 785 -30.08 13.34 29.45
C ASN A 785 -29.48 12.02 28.96
N ALA A 786 -28.54 11.45 29.71
CA ALA A 786 -27.85 10.21 29.36
C ALA A 786 -28.34 9.03 30.22
N SER A 787 -28.28 7.82 29.66
CA SER A 787 -28.56 6.58 30.39
C SER A 787 -27.69 6.48 31.65
N PRO A 788 -28.24 6.29 32.86
CA PRO A 788 -27.51 6.45 34.12
C PRO A 788 -26.43 5.40 34.38
N THR A 789 -26.43 4.29 33.63
CA THR A 789 -25.37 3.28 33.60
C THR A 789 -25.26 2.73 32.18
N ALA A 790 -24.03 2.44 31.73
CA ALA A 790 -23.81 1.77 30.45
C ALA A 790 -24.48 0.39 30.40
N ILE A 791 -25.15 0.10 29.28
CA ILE A 791 -25.84 -1.15 28.98
C ILE A 791 -24.81 -2.12 28.38
N ALA A 792 -24.51 -3.21 29.08
CA ALA A 792 -23.45 -4.15 28.69
C ALA A 792 -24.00 -5.55 28.33
N ALA A 793 -23.36 -6.20 27.35
CA ALA A 793 -23.60 -7.60 26.99
C ALA A 793 -22.27 -8.35 26.80
N THR A 794 -22.25 -9.66 27.05
CA THR A 794 -21.02 -10.47 27.06
C THR A 794 -21.17 -11.76 26.26
N ILE A 795 -20.13 -12.14 25.52
CA ILE A 795 -20.03 -13.40 24.76
C ILE A 795 -18.64 -14.02 24.92
N ALA A 796 -18.51 -15.36 24.91
CA ALA A 796 -17.20 -16.02 24.94
C ALA A 796 -16.62 -16.17 23.52
N LEU A 797 -15.56 -15.42 23.19
CA LEU A 797 -14.77 -15.67 21.98
C LEU A 797 -13.92 -16.94 22.18
N ARG A 798 -14.14 -17.92 21.30
CA ARG A 798 -13.46 -19.21 21.24
C ARG A 798 -13.15 -19.53 19.77
N ARG A 799 -12.01 -19.05 19.26
CA ARG A 799 -11.47 -19.56 17.98
C ARG A 799 -11.39 -21.09 18.09
N ALA A 800 -11.79 -21.79 17.03
CA ALA A 800 -11.96 -23.24 17.08
C ALA A 800 -10.63 -23.96 17.34
N SER A 801 -10.61 -24.84 18.33
CA SER A 801 -9.61 -25.91 18.39
C SER A 801 -9.99 -26.97 17.36
N SER A 802 -9.46 -26.83 16.14
CA SER A 802 -9.73 -27.75 15.02
C SER A 802 -9.24 -29.18 15.32
N PRO A 803 -9.83 -30.20 14.67
CA PRO A 803 -9.64 -31.59 15.07
C PRO A 803 -8.43 -32.29 14.43
N THR A 804 -7.85 -33.23 15.20
CA THR A 804 -7.04 -34.38 14.78
C THR A 804 -6.02 -34.16 13.65
N GLU A 805 -4.80 -33.79 14.07
CA GLU A 805 -3.56 -33.88 13.29
C GLU A 805 -3.39 -35.26 12.61
N THR A 806 -2.91 -35.27 11.36
CA THR A 806 -2.56 -36.51 10.63
C THR A 806 -1.05 -36.55 10.34
N PRO A 807 -0.28 -37.48 10.94
CA PRO A 807 1.17 -37.55 10.77
C PRO A 807 1.57 -38.30 9.49
N ASP A 808 2.37 -37.68 8.63
CA ASP A 808 2.70 -38.21 7.28
C ASP A 808 4.18 -38.08 6.86
N ARG A 809 5.01 -37.29 7.57
CA ARG A 809 6.40 -37.00 7.14
C ARG A 809 7.41 -37.05 8.28
N THR A 810 8.69 -37.22 7.96
CA THR A 810 9.79 -37.15 8.94
C THR A 810 10.88 -36.16 8.55
N ILE A 811 11.42 -35.45 9.54
CA ILE A 811 12.54 -34.53 9.42
C ILE A 811 13.79 -35.07 10.15
N GLN A 812 14.95 -34.47 9.86
CA GLN A 812 16.24 -34.80 10.47
C GLN A 812 16.73 -33.61 11.31
N VAL A 813 16.65 -33.70 12.64
CA VAL A 813 17.15 -32.67 13.56
C VAL A 813 18.56 -33.05 14.00
N GLN A 814 19.55 -32.24 13.65
CA GLN A 814 20.96 -32.55 13.90
C GLN A 814 21.41 -32.02 15.25
N ILE A 815 22.37 -32.70 15.90
CA ILE A 815 23.22 -32.06 16.91
C ILE A 815 24.62 -31.91 16.33
N ALA A 816 25.14 -30.69 16.36
CA ALA A 816 26.46 -30.32 15.86
C ALA A 816 27.30 -29.59 16.93
N ASP A 817 28.61 -29.49 16.69
CA ASP A 817 29.50 -28.66 17.50
C ASP A 817 29.32 -27.15 17.24
N GLY A 818 29.82 -26.31 18.14
CA GLY A 818 29.77 -24.83 18.03
C GLY A 818 31.05 -24.15 17.51
N LYS A 819 32.05 -24.90 17.04
CA LYS A 819 33.40 -24.41 16.69
C LYS A 819 33.86 -24.77 15.26
N GLY A 820 33.07 -25.55 14.54
CA GLY A 820 33.27 -25.98 13.15
C GLY A 820 31.99 -26.53 12.49
N GLY A 821 30.93 -26.82 13.26
CA GLY A 821 29.63 -27.26 12.74
C GLY A 821 29.56 -28.75 12.39
N SER A 822 30.46 -29.57 12.93
CA SER A 822 30.47 -31.02 12.67
C SER A 822 29.26 -31.67 13.33
N VAL A 823 28.42 -32.35 12.54
CA VAL A 823 27.28 -33.12 13.05
C VAL A 823 27.79 -34.33 13.84
N VAL A 824 27.43 -34.40 15.12
CA VAL A 824 27.78 -35.51 16.02
C VAL A 824 26.71 -36.59 16.06
N GLU A 825 25.43 -36.22 16.03
CA GLU A 825 24.27 -37.14 15.99
C GLU A 825 23.11 -36.52 15.21
N THR A 826 22.08 -37.32 14.87
CA THR A 826 20.86 -36.82 14.20
C THR A 826 19.61 -37.56 14.68
N ALA A 827 18.53 -36.82 14.92
CA ALA A 827 17.22 -37.31 15.34
C ALA A 827 16.27 -37.42 14.14
N VAL A 828 15.52 -38.51 14.06
CA VAL A 828 14.35 -38.60 13.18
C VAL A 828 13.14 -38.14 13.97
N VAL A 829 12.44 -37.11 13.51
CA VAL A 829 11.26 -36.55 14.17
C VAL A 829 10.08 -36.58 13.21
N GLN A 830 8.88 -36.91 13.71
CA GLN A 830 7.65 -36.85 12.92
C GLN A 830 7.23 -35.38 12.74
N ARG A 831 6.89 -35.01 11.52
CA ARG A 831 6.42 -33.69 11.11
C ARG A 831 4.91 -33.73 10.87
N THR A 832 4.21 -32.78 11.48
CA THR A 832 2.75 -32.67 11.36
C THR A 832 2.39 -31.54 10.40
N ILE A 833 1.46 -31.83 9.50
CA ILE A 833 0.86 -30.85 8.58
C ILE A 833 -0.48 -30.40 9.20
N ASP A 834 -0.67 -29.10 9.33
CA ASP A 834 -1.94 -28.52 9.79
C ASP A 834 -2.87 -28.21 8.60
N VAL A 835 -4.12 -27.81 8.85
CA VAL A 835 -5.21 -27.71 7.85
C VAL A 835 -4.98 -26.69 6.72
N ASP A 836 -3.96 -25.83 6.85
CA ASP A 836 -3.51 -24.84 5.86
C ASP A 836 -2.24 -25.28 5.10
N GLY A 837 -1.82 -26.54 5.24
CA GLY A 837 -0.66 -27.12 4.56
C GLY A 837 0.70 -26.75 5.20
N LEU A 838 0.70 -25.87 6.19
CA LEU A 838 1.90 -25.46 6.92
C LEU A 838 2.26 -26.46 8.02
N TYR A 839 3.54 -26.54 8.36
CA TYR A 839 4.05 -27.49 9.35
C TYR A 839 3.90 -26.96 10.79
N LYS A 840 3.55 -27.86 11.70
CA LYS A 840 3.45 -27.62 13.14
C LYS A 840 4.13 -28.76 13.90
N ASP A 841 5.42 -28.62 14.18
CA ASP A 841 6.25 -29.74 14.60
C ASP A 841 6.39 -29.82 16.12
N LYS A 842 5.76 -30.83 16.72
CA LYS A 842 6.00 -31.18 18.13
C LYS A 842 7.17 -32.16 18.26
N VAL A 843 8.24 -31.71 18.90
CA VAL A 843 9.49 -32.46 19.05
C VAL A 843 9.73 -32.74 20.52
N THR A 844 9.89 -34.01 20.91
CA THR A 844 10.12 -34.40 22.31
C THR A 844 11.32 -35.33 22.37
N PHE A 845 12.39 -34.89 23.04
CA PHE A 845 13.72 -35.51 22.97
C PHE A 845 13.93 -36.71 23.92
N THR A 846 12.88 -37.45 24.27
CA THR A 846 12.90 -38.53 25.28
C THR A 846 13.87 -39.66 24.97
N ASP A 847 13.82 -40.21 23.76
CA ASP A 847 14.58 -41.40 23.37
C ASP A 847 15.89 -41.07 22.63
N TYR A 848 16.33 -39.80 22.68
CA TYR A 848 17.49 -39.33 21.93
C TYR A 848 18.82 -39.62 22.66
N PRO A 849 19.89 -40.09 22.00
CA PRO A 849 21.14 -40.51 22.64
C PRO A 849 22.04 -39.32 23.04
N TRP A 850 21.52 -38.41 23.88
CA TRP A 850 22.23 -37.20 24.35
C TRP A 850 23.57 -37.50 25.01
N THR A 851 23.69 -38.59 25.77
CA THR A 851 24.99 -39.02 26.33
C THR A 851 26.03 -39.27 25.25
N GLN A 852 25.64 -39.92 24.14
CA GLN A 852 26.51 -40.22 23.01
C GLN A 852 26.88 -38.94 22.23
N ALA A 853 25.91 -38.04 22.02
CA ALA A 853 26.17 -36.72 21.43
C ALA A 853 27.16 -35.90 22.28
N LEU A 854 26.96 -35.86 23.60
CA LEU A 854 27.83 -35.14 24.53
C LEU A 854 29.23 -35.76 24.62
N ASP A 855 29.37 -37.08 24.57
CA ASP A 855 30.69 -37.73 24.58
C ASP A 855 31.44 -37.53 23.25
N LYS A 856 30.72 -37.49 22.11
CA LYS A 856 31.29 -37.06 20.82
C LYS A 856 31.73 -35.59 20.84
N LEU A 857 30.93 -34.68 21.41
CA LEU A 857 31.29 -33.27 21.56
C LEU A 857 32.54 -33.08 22.45
N LYS A 858 32.62 -33.78 23.59
CA LYS A 858 33.82 -33.81 24.44
C LYS A 858 35.05 -34.31 23.68
N ALA A 859 34.91 -35.36 22.86
CA ALA A 859 35.99 -35.89 22.04
C ALA A 859 36.50 -34.89 20.96
N LEU A 860 35.64 -33.99 20.50
CA LEU A 860 36.00 -32.84 19.64
C LEU A 860 36.52 -31.62 20.42
N GLY A 861 36.58 -31.67 21.76
CA GLY A 861 36.92 -30.51 22.59
C GLY A 861 35.83 -29.42 22.62
N SER A 862 34.58 -29.77 22.28
CA SER A 862 33.44 -28.86 22.26
C SER A 862 32.68 -28.88 23.59
N ASP A 863 32.53 -27.69 24.17
CA ASP A 863 31.68 -27.29 25.28
C ASP A 863 30.31 -26.74 24.80
N PHE A 864 29.95 -27.05 23.55
CA PHE A 864 28.80 -26.48 22.85
C PHE A 864 28.02 -27.53 22.04
N ALA A 865 26.70 -27.58 22.23
CA ALA A 865 25.76 -28.43 21.50
C ALA A 865 24.75 -27.59 20.71
N LYS A 866 24.84 -27.60 19.39
CA LYS A 866 23.93 -26.87 18.50
C LYS A 866 22.88 -27.82 17.94
N VAL A 867 21.62 -27.64 18.32
CA VAL A 867 20.45 -28.41 17.87
C VAL A 867 19.87 -27.72 16.64
N VAL A 868 20.17 -28.25 15.46
CA VAL A 868 19.81 -27.66 14.17
C VAL A 868 18.59 -28.38 13.59
N PHE A 869 17.49 -27.66 13.46
CA PHE A 869 16.32 -28.08 12.71
C PHE A 869 16.55 -27.79 11.22
N PRO A 870 16.04 -28.64 10.30
CA PRO A 870 16.24 -28.40 8.88
C PRO A 870 15.45 -27.18 8.43
N ASP A 871 15.99 -26.44 7.47
CA ASP A 871 15.25 -25.37 6.82
C ASP A 871 14.15 -25.95 5.92
N ASP A 872 13.01 -25.29 5.91
CA ASP A 872 11.85 -25.56 5.07
C ASP A 872 11.29 -24.30 4.39
N ASN A 873 12.13 -23.26 4.26
CA ASN A 873 11.83 -21.99 3.62
C ASN A 873 10.67 -21.21 4.28
N GLY A 874 10.43 -21.45 5.58
CA GLY A 874 9.37 -20.79 6.36
C GLY A 874 8.01 -21.48 6.31
N LEU A 875 7.96 -22.74 5.85
CA LEU A 875 6.73 -23.55 5.85
C LEU A 875 6.35 -24.04 7.26
N THR A 876 7.26 -24.03 8.24
CA THR A 876 6.88 -24.22 9.65
C THR A 876 6.32 -22.94 10.25
N LYS A 877 5.08 -23.01 10.75
CA LYS A 877 4.43 -21.91 11.49
C LYS A 877 4.53 -22.06 13.02
N GLU A 878 4.87 -23.23 13.52
CA GLU A 878 5.13 -23.46 14.95
C GLU A 878 6.06 -24.66 15.20
N TRP A 879 7.14 -24.43 15.94
CA TRP A 879 7.94 -25.48 16.59
C TRP A 879 7.53 -25.60 18.06
N SER A 880 7.14 -26.80 18.51
CA SER A 880 6.80 -27.11 19.90
C SER A 880 7.80 -28.13 20.47
N LEU A 881 8.90 -27.63 21.03
CA LEU A 881 10.07 -28.40 21.47
C LEU A 881 9.98 -28.74 22.97
N VAL A 882 10.34 -29.97 23.35
CA VAL A 882 10.39 -30.45 24.73
C VAL A 882 11.70 -31.24 24.96
N PHE A 883 12.55 -30.70 25.82
CA PHE A 883 13.79 -31.31 26.29
C PHE A 883 13.54 -31.91 27.68
N PRO A 884 13.55 -33.26 27.84
CA PRO A 884 13.34 -33.90 29.13
C PRO A 884 14.34 -33.39 30.18
N LYS A 885 13.93 -33.33 31.45
CA LYS A 885 14.78 -32.87 32.55
C LYS A 885 16.11 -33.64 32.64
N THR A 886 16.12 -34.92 32.30
CA THR A 886 17.34 -35.75 32.22
C THR A 886 18.36 -35.20 31.23
N VAL A 887 17.93 -34.56 30.14
CA VAL A 887 18.77 -33.92 29.13
C VAL A 887 19.35 -32.60 29.64
N THR A 888 18.53 -31.76 30.30
CA THR A 888 19.01 -30.50 30.88
C THR A 888 19.95 -30.72 32.06
N ASP A 889 19.74 -31.78 32.85
CA ASP A 889 20.63 -32.20 33.92
C ASP A 889 21.98 -32.72 33.36
N LEU A 890 21.98 -33.44 32.22
CA LEU A 890 23.20 -33.83 31.51
C LEU A 890 23.98 -32.62 30.96
N LEU A 891 23.30 -31.69 30.29
CA LEU A 891 23.91 -30.47 29.72
C LEU A 891 24.50 -29.57 30.82
N SER A 892 23.71 -29.25 31.84
CA SER A 892 24.15 -28.39 32.95
C SER A 892 25.23 -29.03 33.83
N GLY A 893 25.20 -30.36 33.98
CA GLY A 893 26.21 -31.14 34.71
C GLY A 893 27.52 -31.34 33.96
N SER A 894 27.49 -31.39 32.62
CA SER A 894 28.69 -31.41 31.77
C SER A 894 29.28 -30.01 31.51
N GLY A 895 28.54 -28.95 31.83
CA GLY A 895 28.93 -27.58 31.52
C GLY A 895 28.77 -27.20 30.05
N THR A 896 28.02 -28.01 29.28
CA THR A 896 27.81 -27.81 27.84
C THR A 896 26.68 -26.82 27.60
N ASN A 897 26.98 -25.72 26.88
CA ASN A 897 25.98 -24.74 26.46
C ASN A 897 25.17 -25.29 25.28
N MET A 898 23.91 -24.87 25.14
CA MET A 898 23.02 -25.31 24.06
C MET A 898 22.59 -24.16 23.16
N GLU A 899 22.46 -24.38 21.87
CA GLU A 899 21.77 -23.47 20.94
C GLU A 899 20.71 -24.23 20.14
N ILE A 900 19.47 -23.77 20.19
CA ILE A 900 18.36 -24.24 19.34
C ILE A 900 18.37 -23.38 18.08
N VAL A 901 18.34 -23.97 16.89
CA VAL A 901 18.40 -23.26 15.60
C VAL A 901 17.28 -23.72 14.67
N THR A 902 16.33 -22.82 14.38
CA THR A 902 15.32 -22.92 13.33
C THR A 902 15.59 -21.84 12.26
N ASN A 903 14.81 -21.81 11.16
CA ASN A 903 14.89 -20.70 10.19
C ASN A 903 14.48 -19.35 10.83
N ASP A 904 13.48 -19.38 11.73
CA ASP A 904 12.90 -18.16 12.31
C ASP A 904 13.63 -17.63 13.57
N ALA A 905 14.41 -18.46 14.27
CA ALA A 905 15.12 -18.06 15.49
C ALA A 905 16.32 -18.94 15.84
N ARG A 906 17.31 -18.34 16.51
CA ARG A 906 18.35 -19.05 17.26
C ARG A 906 18.24 -18.72 18.75
N VAL A 907 18.00 -19.72 19.60
CA VAL A 907 17.91 -19.56 21.06
C VAL A 907 19.14 -20.16 21.72
N TYR A 908 20.01 -19.29 22.22
CA TYR A 908 21.25 -19.63 22.94
C TYR A 908 20.99 -19.72 24.45
N LEU A 909 21.37 -20.85 25.06
CA LEU A 909 21.16 -21.19 26.46
C LEU A 909 22.49 -21.56 27.13
N PRO A 910 23.02 -20.73 28.05
CA PRO A 910 24.17 -21.08 28.87
C PRO A 910 23.93 -22.34 29.70
N ALA A 911 24.98 -23.15 29.90
CA ALA A 911 24.91 -24.35 30.77
C ALA A 911 24.55 -24.01 32.23
N ALA A 912 24.78 -22.77 32.67
CA ALA A 912 24.36 -22.26 33.96
C ALA A 912 22.84 -22.04 34.05
N SER A 913 22.22 -21.59 32.96
CA SER A 913 20.78 -21.26 32.88
C SER A 913 19.89 -22.51 32.88
N LEU A 914 20.45 -23.68 32.58
CA LEU A 914 19.78 -24.98 32.64
C LEU A 914 19.78 -25.61 34.06
N ARG A 915 20.39 -24.95 35.06
CA ARG A 915 20.52 -25.49 36.43
C ARG A 915 19.27 -25.25 37.26
N GLY A 916 18.87 -26.26 38.03
CA GLY A 916 17.79 -26.14 39.03
C GLY A 916 16.38 -26.28 38.48
N LEU A 917 16.21 -26.52 37.17
CA LEU A 917 14.92 -26.86 36.56
C LEU A 917 14.30 -28.08 37.25
N THR A 918 13.05 -27.96 37.69
CA THR A 918 12.29 -29.03 38.37
C THR A 918 11.46 -29.90 37.43
N GLU A 919 11.23 -29.42 36.21
CA GLU A 919 10.36 -30.02 35.19
C GLU A 919 11.11 -30.10 33.84
N ASP A 920 10.49 -30.68 32.82
CA ASP A 920 11.02 -30.70 31.46
C ASP A 920 11.07 -29.28 30.86
N LEU A 921 12.13 -28.97 30.11
CA LEU A 921 12.29 -27.67 29.47
C LEU A 921 11.56 -27.63 28.13
N SER A 922 10.65 -26.66 27.98
CA SER A 922 9.82 -26.48 26.79
C SER A 922 10.13 -25.17 26.06
N PHE A 923 9.97 -25.19 24.73
CA PHE A 923 9.96 -24.00 23.89
C PHE A 923 8.85 -24.11 22.85
N ARG A 924 8.06 -23.06 22.70
CA ARG A 924 7.21 -22.84 21.53
C ARG A 924 7.79 -21.67 20.74
N ILE A 925 8.11 -21.87 19.46
CA ILE A 925 8.66 -20.84 18.55
C ILE A 925 7.71 -20.74 17.37
N ALA A 926 7.03 -19.60 17.20
CA ALA A 926 6.01 -19.40 16.19
C ALA A 926 6.14 -18.02 15.50
N PRO A 927 6.63 -17.93 14.25
CA PRO A 927 6.60 -16.69 13.48
C PRO A 927 5.15 -16.23 13.24
N VAL A 928 4.90 -14.92 13.30
CA VAL A 928 3.56 -14.36 13.04
C VAL A 928 3.33 -14.33 11.52
N GLN A 929 2.87 -15.46 10.99
CA GLN A 929 2.70 -15.64 9.54
C GLN A 929 1.47 -14.92 8.96
N GLN A 930 0.37 -14.82 9.73
CA GLN A 930 -0.87 -14.19 9.27
C GLN A 930 -0.68 -12.67 9.05
N GLU A 931 -0.88 -12.20 7.82
CA GLU A 931 -0.54 -10.84 7.35
C GLU A 931 -1.13 -9.73 8.25
N ASP A 932 -2.40 -9.84 8.63
CA ASP A 932 -3.07 -8.86 9.49
C ASP A 932 -2.59 -8.91 10.94
N GLU A 933 -2.37 -10.11 11.50
CA GLU A 933 -1.85 -10.25 12.87
C GLU A 933 -0.38 -9.80 12.96
N ARG A 934 0.38 -9.95 11.86
CA ARG A 934 1.73 -9.43 11.70
C ARG A 934 1.73 -7.90 11.65
N LYS A 935 0.98 -7.30 10.72
CA LYS A 935 0.80 -5.83 10.60
C LYS A 935 0.25 -5.19 11.87
N ALA A 936 -0.65 -5.86 12.59
CA ALA A 936 -1.16 -5.37 13.88
C ALA A 936 -0.08 -5.40 14.98
N THR A 937 0.84 -6.36 14.95
CA THR A 937 1.93 -6.51 15.92
C THR A 937 3.09 -5.55 15.62
N GLU A 938 3.50 -5.46 14.35
CA GLU A 938 4.41 -4.42 13.85
C GLU A 938 3.90 -3.02 14.25
N ARG A 939 2.62 -2.72 14.00
CA ARG A 939 2.03 -1.42 14.34
C ARG A 939 2.08 -1.14 15.84
N ARG A 940 1.74 -2.11 16.71
CA ARG A 940 1.86 -1.93 18.17
C ARG A 940 3.29 -1.60 18.57
N ALA A 941 4.28 -2.30 18.03
CA ALA A 941 5.70 -2.05 18.31
C ALA A 941 6.15 -0.66 17.86
N LEU A 942 5.74 -0.24 16.66
CA LEU A 942 6.11 1.06 16.07
C LEU A 942 5.45 2.27 16.75
N THR A 943 4.24 2.11 17.31
CA THR A 943 3.49 3.20 17.97
C THR A 943 3.58 3.19 19.49
N ASP A 944 4.34 2.28 20.10
CA ASP A 944 4.43 2.19 21.56
C ASP A 944 5.21 3.39 22.15
N PRO A 945 4.79 3.98 23.29
CA PRO A 945 5.51 5.08 23.93
C PRO A 945 6.99 4.79 24.20
N LEU A 946 7.36 3.56 24.59
CA LEU A 946 8.77 3.18 24.83
C LEU A 946 9.60 3.30 23.54
N THR A 947 9.05 2.80 22.44
CA THR A 947 9.65 2.89 21.11
C THR A 947 9.78 4.33 20.65
N LEU A 948 8.70 5.12 20.78
CA LEU A 948 8.66 6.50 20.31
C LEU A 948 9.62 7.40 21.11
N GLU A 949 9.73 7.23 22.43
CA GLU A 949 10.70 7.97 23.26
C GLU A 949 12.15 7.69 22.83
N ALA A 950 12.48 6.43 22.53
CA ALA A 950 13.82 6.02 22.10
C ALA A 950 14.28 6.69 20.78
N THR A 951 13.36 7.07 19.89
CA THR A 951 13.68 7.83 18.65
C THR A 951 14.22 9.23 18.93
N LYS A 952 13.86 9.84 20.09
CA LYS A 952 14.10 11.26 20.41
C LYS A 952 13.59 12.24 19.32
N GLY A 953 12.49 11.88 18.65
CA GLY A 953 11.89 12.62 17.53
C GLY A 953 12.43 12.23 16.15
N GLY A 954 13.05 11.05 16.02
CA GLY A 954 13.47 10.46 14.75
C GLY A 954 12.49 9.40 14.23
N SER A 955 12.98 8.51 13.36
CA SER A 955 12.18 7.46 12.73
C SER A 955 12.26 6.11 13.46
N VAL A 956 11.24 5.27 13.30
CA VAL A 956 11.30 3.85 13.65
C VAL A 956 10.74 2.99 12.52
N GLU A 957 11.35 1.82 12.32
CA GLU A 957 11.11 0.88 11.23
C GLU A 957 11.17 -0.56 11.79
N ALA A 958 10.33 -1.49 11.32
CA ALA A 958 10.46 -2.91 11.65
C ALA A 958 11.36 -3.62 10.62
N LEU A 959 12.24 -4.53 11.07
CA LEU A 959 13.34 -5.06 10.24
C LEU A 959 13.22 -6.54 9.87
N GLY A 960 12.28 -7.24 10.48
CA GLY A 960 12.02 -8.66 10.30
C GLY A 960 10.67 -9.02 10.91
N ARG A 961 10.16 -10.20 10.55
CA ARG A 961 8.83 -10.65 10.97
C ARG A 961 8.75 -10.80 12.51
N PRO A 962 7.71 -10.26 13.18
CA PRO A 962 7.44 -10.56 14.58
C PRO A 962 7.34 -12.07 14.84
N ILE A 963 7.79 -12.50 16.02
CA ILE A 963 7.82 -13.90 16.42
C ILE A 963 7.38 -14.06 17.87
N VAL A 964 6.54 -15.05 18.13
CA VAL A 964 6.16 -15.48 19.48
C VAL A 964 7.12 -16.58 19.91
N ILE A 965 7.81 -16.37 21.02
CA ILE A 965 8.59 -17.44 21.68
C ILE A 965 8.10 -17.57 23.11
N GLU A 966 7.71 -18.78 23.52
CA GLU A 966 7.23 -19.08 24.87
C GLU A 966 8.06 -20.22 25.45
N SER A 967 8.36 -20.16 26.75
CA SER A 967 9.12 -21.19 27.46
C SER A 967 8.78 -21.17 28.94
N ASN A 968 8.91 -22.33 29.61
CA ASN A 968 8.91 -22.41 31.07
C ASN A 968 10.27 -22.09 31.72
N LEU A 969 11.29 -21.69 30.94
CA LEU A 969 12.53 -21.14 31.46
C LEU A 969 12.33 -19.70 31.97
N SER A 970 12.43 -19.50 33.28
CA SER A 970 12.18 -18.21 33.95
C SER A 970 13.39 -17.74 34.78
N GLY A 971 13.81 -16.49 34.60
CA GLY A 971 14.79 -15.85 35.49
C GLY A 971 16.23 -16.35 35.31
N ALA A 972 16.56 -16.78 34.09
CA ALA A 972 17.89 -17.28 33.74
C ALA A 972 18.35 -16.62 32.43
N GLU A 973 19.62 -16.19 32.37
CA GLU A 973 20.15 -15.47 31.20
C GLU A 973 20.10 -16.35 29.96
N ALA A 974 19.42 -15.89 28.92
CA ALA A 974 19.41 -16.49 27.59
C ALA A 974 19.70 -15.41 26.53
N GLN A 975 20.03 -15.83 25.31
CA GLN A 975 20.24 -14.91 24.20
C GLN A 975 19.48 -15.40 22.98
N LEU A 976 18.81 -14.48 22.30
CA LEU A 976 17.99 -14.74 21.13
C LEU A 976 18.65 -14.06 19.92
N ILE A 977 18.80 -14.76 18.80
CA ILE A 977 19.15 -14.13 17.52
C ILE A 977 17.96 -14.33 16.57
N LEU A 978 17.39 -13.23 16.10
CA LEU A 978 16.30 -13.24 15.11
C LEU A 978 16.83 -12.84 13.73
N PRO A 979 16.37 -13.47 12.64
CA PRO A 979 16.79 -13.16 11.29
C PRO A 979 16.16 -11.84 10.81
N LEU A 980 16.84 -11.20 9.87
CA LEU A 980 16.33 -10.06 9.11
C LEU A 980 16.04 -10.49 7.66
N GLU A 981 15.41 -9.61 6.89
CA GLU A 981 15.13 -9.88 5.47
C GLU A 981 16.43 -9.88 4.63
N GLU A 982 16.56 -10.89 3.76
CA GLU A 982 17.83 -11.26 3.10
C GLU A 982 18.38 -10.21 2.13
N THR A 983 17.51 -9.34 1.60
CA THR A 983 17.85 -8.26 0.67
C THR A 983 18.52 -7.06 1.36
N ARG A 984 18.50 -7.01 2.70
CA ARG A 984 18.85 -5.82 3.49
C ARG A 984 20.35 -5.69 3.74
N LYS A 985 21.01 -4.77 3.03
CA LYS A 985 22.39 -4.36 3.30
C LYS A 985 22.46 -3.47 4.55
N LEU A 986 23.03 -4.00 5.64
CA LEU A 986 23.17 -3.28 6.92
C LEU A 986 24.55 -2.68 7.09
N ASP A 987 24.62 -1.42 7.53
CA ASP A 987 25.86 -0.84 8.04
C ASP A 987 26.04 -1.20 9.53
N LYS A 988 26.78 -2.28 9.79
CA LYS A 988 27.12 -2.78 11.14
C LYS A 988 27.86 -1.74 12.02
N SER A 989 28.30 -0.61 11.47
CA SER A 989 28.96 0.48 12.21
C SER A 989 28.06 1.68 12.54
N ARG A 990 26.87 1.77 11.91
CA ARG A 990 25.97 2.93 12.04
C ARG A 990 24.55 2.59 12.49
N GLU A 991 24.04 1.41 12.17
CA GLU A 991 22.69 1.00 12.58
C GLU A 991 22.66 0.42 14.00
N LYS A 992 21.67 0.86 14.79
CA LYS A 992 21.38 0.35 16.14
C LYS A 992 20.00 -0.28 16.14
N PRO A 993 19.89 -1.62 16.02
CA PRO A 993 18.63 -2.29 16.19
C PRO A 993 18.26 -2.41 17.67
N ALA A 994 16.98 -2.56 17.95
CA ALA A 994 16.43 -2.95 19.24
C ALA A 994 15.38 -4.05 19.03
N ALA A 995 15.05 -4.79 20.08
CA ALA A 995 13.89 -5.66 20.09
C ALA A 995 12.83 -5.07 21.02
N PHE A 996 11.67 -4.77 20.46
CA PHE A 996 10.47 -4.49 21.25
C PHE A 996 9.84 -5.81 21.67
N VAL A 997 9.52 -5.94 22.96
CA VAL A 997 9.02 -7.18 23.55
C VAL A 997 7.67 -6.93 24.20
N GLU A 998 6.65 -7.70 23.80
CA GLU A 998 5.34 -7.74 24.45
C GLU A 998 5.21 -9.02 25.27
N HIS A 999 5.20 -8.89 26.60
CA HIS A 999 5.08 -10.00 27.53
C HIS A 999 3.61 -10.42 27.73
N GLY A 1000 3.39 -11.71 28.02
CA GLY A 1000 2.05 -12.29 28.21
C GLY A 1000 1.25 -11.78 29.43
N ASP A 1001 1.88 -11.01 30.31
CA ASP A 1001 1.24 -10.30 31.44
C ASP A 1001 0.85 -8.84 31.09
N GLY A 1002 1.12 -8.39 29.85
CA GLY A 1002 0.86 -7.04 29.38
C GLY A 1002 1.99 -6.04 29.65
N THR A 1003 3.07 -6.44 30.33
CA THR A 1003 4.28 -5.62 30.45
C THR A 1003 5.07 -5.60 29.15
N LYS A 1004 5.91 -4.57 28.98
CA LYS A 1004 6.64 -4.31 27.74
C LYS A 1004 8.04 -3.78 28.03
N GLU A 1005 8.98 -4.12 27.16
CA GLU A 1005 10.36 -3.62 27.22
C GLU A 1005 10.93 -3.37 25.81
N LEU A 1006 12.06 -2.66 25.77
CA LEU A 1006 12.82 -2.38 24.56
C LEU A 1006 14.29 -2.75 24.82
N ALA A 1007 14.70 -3.92 24.33
CA ALA A 1007 16.02 -4.49 24.58
C ALA A 1007 17.04 -4.09 23.51
N ASP A 1008 18.26 -3.73 23.92
CA ASP A 1008 19.36 -3.36 23.03
C ASP A 1008 19.75 -4.54 22.10
N GLY A 1009 19.67 -4.33 20.80
CA GLY A 1009 20.04 -5.30 19.78
C GLY A 1009 21.47 -5.13 19.26
N LYS A 1010 22.10 -6.22 18.82
CA LYS A 1010 23.41 -6.21 18.14
C LYS A 1010 23.32 -6.99 16.83
N ILE A 1011 23.78 -6.39 15.74
CA ILE A 1011 23.78 -7.04 14.41
C ILE A 1011 24.86 -8.13 14.38
N GLU A 1012 24.46 -9.34 14.02
CA GLU A 1012 25.32 -10.51 13.85
C GLU A 1012 24.90 -11.27 12.58
N ASP A 1013 25.63 -12.32 12.22
CA ASP A 1013 25.28 -13.20 11.11
C ASP A 1013 24.43 -14.36 11.65
N PHE A 1014 23.20 -14.48 11.13
CA PHE A 1014 22.20 -15.45 11.55
C PHE A 1014 22.57 -16.88 11.11
N ASP A 1015 23.16 -17.02 9.92
CA ASP A 1015 23.60 -18.28 9.33
C ASP A 1015 25.01 -18.19 8.72
N GLN A 1016 25.45 -19.29 8.09
CA GLN A 1016 26.75 -19.36 7.40
C GLN A 1016 26.75 -18.75 5.99
N GLY A 1017 25.58 -18.41 5.44
CA GLY A 1017 25.44 -17.67 4.18
C GLY A 1017 25.68 -16.16 4.36
N GLY A 1018 25.66 -15.68 5.60
CA GLY A 1018 25.81 -14.27 5.93
C GLY A 1018 24.49 -13.51 5.96
N ARG A 1019 23.35 -14.21 6.06
CA ARG A 1019 22.05 -13.56 6.32
C ARG A 1019 22.14 -12.80 7.64
N PRO A 1020 21.81 -11.51 7.69
CA PRO A 1020 21.93 -10.76 8.92
C PRO A 1020 20.85 -11.13 9.93
N GLY A 1021 21.18 -11.03 11.21
CA GLY A 1021 20.26 -11.17 12.33
C GLY A 1021 20.58 -10.18 13.46
N VAL A 1022 19.70 -10.11 14.46
CA VAL A 1022 19.89 -9.27 15.65
C VAL A 1022 19.92 -10.15 16.89
N ARG A 1023 21.07 -10.15 17.58
CA ARG A 1023 21.22 -10.75 18.92
C ARG A 1023 20.65 -9.81 19.98
N VAL A 1024 19.88 -10.38 20.90
CA VAL A 1024 19.22 -9.75 22.05
C VAL A 1024 19.49 -10.62 23.28
N ALA A 1025 19.69 -10.02 24.46
CA ALA A 1025 19.71 -10.75 25.72
C ALA A 1025 18.31 -10.75 26.35
N VAL A 1026 17.86 -11.89 26.90
CA VAL A 1026 16.52 -12.07 27.45
C VAL A 1026 16.58 -12.89 28.75
N ASP A 1027 15.75 -12.54 29.74
CA ASP A 1027 15.55 -13.31 30.98
C ASP A 1027 14.18 -14.03 31.05
N ARG A 1028 13.30 -13.70 30.09
CA ARG A 1028 11.98 -14.28 29.84
C ARG A 1028 11.67 -14.32 28.33
N PHE A 1029 10.93 -15.34 27.89
CA PHE A 1029 10.50 -15.48 26.50
C PHE A 1029 9.09 -14.89 26.30
N SER A 1030 8.85 -14.21 25.17
CA SER A 1030 7.65 -13.41 24.90
C SER A 1030 7.47 -13.14 23.38
N THR A 1031 6.63 -12.18 22.99
CA THR A 1031 6.51 -11.76 21.57
C THR A 1031 7.58 -10.72 21.25
N PHE A 1032 8.40 -10.97 20.24
CA PHE A 1032 9.52 -10.09 19.84
C PHE A 1032 9.26 -9.45 18.47
N THR A 1033 9.56 -8.16 18.34
CA THR A 1033 9.61 -7.43 17.06
C THR A 1033 10.93 -6.69 16.95
N ILE A 1034 11.73 -6.94 15.91
CA ILE A 1034 13.00 -6.23 15.70
C ILE A 1034 12.75 -4.88 15.02
N LEU A 1035 13.29 -3.81 15.61
CA LEU A 1035 13.14 -2.43 15.19
C LEU A 1035 14.50 -1.78 14.88
N LYS A 1036 14.54 -0.84 13.93
CA LYS A 1036 15.60 0.15 13.75
C LYS A 1036 15.12 1.48 14.32
N ILE A 1037 15.92 2.06 15.21
CA ILE A 1037 15.60 3.32 15.86
C ILE A 1037 16.55 4.39 15.30
N GLY A 1038 16.02 5.21 14.40
CA GLY A 1038 16.69 6.41 13.91
C GLY A 1038 16.50 7.56 14.88
N GLN A 1039 17.58 8.31 15.16
CA GLN A 1039 17.47 9.60 15.83
C GLN A 1039 17.40 10.72 14.79
N ALA A 1040 16.70 11.81 15.12
CA ALA A 1040 16.55 12.97 14.23
C ALA A 1040 17.93 13.47 13.77
N PRO A 1041 18.13 13.75 12.46
CA PRO A 1041 19.43 14.15 11.94
C PRO A 1041 19.80 15.57 12.42
N GLU A 1042 21.10 15.82 12.56
CA GLU A 1042 21.64 17.07 13.09
C GLU A 1042 22.75 17.60 12.20
N HIS A 1043 22.68 18.89 11.88
CA HIS A 1043 23.68 19.65 11.14
C HIS A 1043 24.42 20.61 12.07
N LYS A 1044 25.72 20.79 11.79
CA LYS A 1044 26.63 21.66 12.55
C LYS A 1044 27.04 22.88 11.74
N ALA A 1045 27.13 24.02 12.42
CA ALA A 1045 27.57 25.28 11.84
C ALA A 1045 29.06 25.22 11.44
N TYR A 1046 29.38 25.78 10.28
CA TYR A 1046 30.77 25.93 9.80
C TYR A 1046 31.10 27.36 9.32
N VAL A 1047 30.08 28.20 9.10
CA VAL A 1047 30.21 29.63 8.81
C VAL A 1047 30.35 30.45 10.09
N LEU A 1048 31.31 31.37 10.07
CA LEU A 1048 31.42 32.49 11.00
C LEU A 1048 31.23 33.81 10.23
N GLY A 1049 30.62 34.80 10.90
CA GLY A 1049 30.44 36.15 10.36
C GLY A 1049 31.73 36.99 10.39
N ASN A 1050 31.66 38.20 9.84
CA ASN A 1050 32.68 39.22 10.00
C ASN A 1050 32.65 39.79 11.45
N PRO A 1051 33.72 40.46 11.92
CA PRO A 1051 33.78 41.00 13.29
C PRO A 1051 32.73 42.06 13.66
N ASP A 1052 32.01 42.61 12.68
CA ASP A 1052 30.90 43.55 12.85
C ASP A 1052 29.52 42.86 12.99
N GLY A 1053 29.47 41.52 12.93
CA GLY A 1053 28.25 40.73 13.01
C GLY A 1053 27.53 40.50 11.67
N THR A 1054 28.10 40.96 10.55
CA THR A 1054 27.56 40.71 9.19
C THR A 1054 28.04 39.39 8.60
N PHE A 1055 27.37 38.89 7.55
CA PHE A 1055 27.89 37.81 6.71
C PHE A 1055 28.75 38.35 5.56
N GLY A 1056 28.30 39.40 4.86
CA GLY A 1056 28.93 39.97 3.66
C GLY A 1056 28.71 39.12 2.40
N PRO A 1057 27.46 38.87 1.97
CA PRO A 1057 27.14 37.85 0.96
C PRO A 1057 27.80 38.09 -0.40
N GLU A 1058 27.72 39.32 -0.91
CA GLU A 1058 28.26 39.72 -2.22
C GLU A 1058 29.78 39.98 -2.20
N ARG A 1059 30.44 39.92 -1.04
CA ARG A 1059 31.88 40.19 -0.95
C ARG A 1059 32.65 39.01 -1.56
N PRO A 1060 33.66 39.26 -2.42
CA PRO A 1060 34.61 38.23 -2.82
C PRO A 1060 35.26 37.56 -1.59
N ILE A 1061 35.22 36.23 -1.54
CA ILE A 1061 35.81 35.47 -0.44
C ILE A 1061 37.32 35.29 -0.69
N THR A 1062 38.14 35.51 0.33
CA THR A 1062 39.60 35.33 0.19
C THR A 1062 39.99 33.86 0.29
N ARG A 1063 41.19 33.52 -0.21
CA ARG A 1063 41.75 32.16 -0.13
C ARG A 1063 41.97 31.70 1.33
N ALA A 1064 42.27 32.62 2.25
CA ALA A 1064 42.31 32.36 3.70
C ALA A 1064 40.93 32.04 4.29
N GLU A 1065 39.91 32.81 3.92
CA GLU A 1065 38.54 32.56 4.37
C GLU A 1065 37.99 31.25 3.83
N MET A 1066 38.27 30.93 2.56
CA MET A 1066 37.90 29.66 1.95
C MET A 1066 38.56 28.47 2.67
N ALA A 1067 39.84 28.56 3.01
CA ALA A 1067 40.52 27.52 3.78
C ALA A 1067 39.85 27.28 5.14
N ALA A 1068 39.45 28.36 5.83
CA ALA A 1068 38.77 28.29 7.13
C ALA A 1068 37.31 27.80 7.06
N LEU A 1069 36.64 27.89 5.91
CA LEU A 1069 35.34 27.22 5.68
C LEU A 1069 35.53 25.75 5.33
N LEU A 1070 36.43 25.42 4.40
CA LEU A 1070 36.69 24.05 3.94
C LEU A 1070 37.10 23.12 5.08
N THR A 1071 37.95 23.58 6.00
CA THR A 1071 38.35 22.75 7.15
C THR A 1071 37.19 22.52 8.11
N ARG A 1072 36.44 23.55 8.51
CA ARG A 1072 35.27 23.40 9.40
C ARG A 1072 34.16 22.54 8.79
N ALA A 1073 33.96 22.65 7.48
CA ALA A 1073 32.97 21.86 6.74
C ALA A 1073 33.36 20.37 6.64
N VAL A 1074 34.63 20.07 6.32
CA VAL A 1074 35.04 18.73 5.84
C VAL A 1074 36.06 18.01 6.74
N VAL A 1075 36.88 18.74 7.50
CA VAL A 1075 38.07 18.18 8.19
C VAL A 1075 38.10 18.53 9.68
N ARG A 1076 37.67 17.58 10.52
CA ARG A 1076 37.69 17.72 11.99
C ARG A 1076 39.12 17.60 12.56
N GLU A 1077 39.30 18.03 13.81
CA GLU A 1077 40.62 18.38 14.36
C GLU A 1077 41.60 17.21 14.48
N GLU A 1078 42.76 17.35 13.84
CA GLU A 1078 43.98 16.58 14.09
C GLU A 1078 45.19 17.54 14.11
N SER A 1079 46.17 17.30 14.98
CA SER A 1079 47.36 18.15 15.11
C SER A 1079 48.45 17.75 14.11
N TYR A 1080 48.97 18.73 13.36
CA TYR A 1080 49.90 18.49 12.26
C TYR A 1080 51.12 19.40 12.30
N ALA A 1081 52.29 18.86 11.91
CA ALA A 1081 53.51 19.65 11.72
C ALA A 1081 53.34 20.67 10.56
N PRO A 1082 53.86 21.91 10.70
CA PRO A 1082 53.55 23.00 9.79
C PRO A 1082 54.27 22.87 8.43
N ARG A 1083 53.53 23.18 7.36
CA ARG A 1083 54.11 23.73 6.12
C ARG A 1083 54.14 25.25 6.25
N SER A 1084 55.23 25.90 5.86
CA SER A 1084 55.32 27.36 5.79
C SER A 1084 55.08 27.85 4.36
N TYR A 1085 54.41 28.99 4.23
CA TYR A 1085 54.29 29.77 3.00
C TYR A 1085 55.01 31.11 3.21
N THR A 1086 55.62 31.66 2.16
CA THR A 1086 56.48 32.87 2.27
C THR A 1086 55.73 34.14 2.67
N ASP A 1087 54.40 34.13 2.53
CA ASP A 1087 53.49 35.25 2.75
C ASP A 1087 52.46 35.01 3.88
N VAL A 1088 52.50 33.86 4.57
CA VAL A 1088 51.62 33.54 5.70
C VAL A 1088 52.41 33.64 7.00
N ALA A 1089 52.30 34.79 7.67
CA ALA A 1089 52.99 35.07 8.93
C ALA A 1089 52.55 34.12 10.06
N GLU A 1090 53.42 33.92 11.06
CA GLU A 1090 53.22 32.92 12.12
C GLU A 1090 51.95 33.15 12.96
N GLY A 1091 51.55 34.41 13.14
CA GLY A 1091 50.31 34.82 13.81
C GLY A 1091 49.15 35.19 12.86
N TYR A 1092 49.19 34.81 11.59
CA TYR A 1092 48.09 35.09 10.65
C TYR A 1092 46.85 34.25 11.01
N TRP A 1093 45.68 34.89 11.11
CA TRP A 1093 44.48 34.33 11.74
C TRP A 1093 43.97 32.99 11.17
N ALA A 1094 44.18 32.74 9.87
CA ALA A 1094 43.78 31.49 9.21
C ALA A 1094 44.94 30.50 8.98
N ARG A 1095 46.13 30.74 9.54
CA ARG A 1095 47.36 29.96 9.28
C ARG A 1095 47.13 28.46 9.37
N ASP A 1096 46.53 27.99 10.46
CA ASP A 1096 46.38 26.55 10.69
C ASP A 1096 45.38 25.92 9.72
N ALA A 1097 44.28 26.62 9.39
CA ALA A 1097 43.34 26.19 8.36
C ALA A 1097 43.96 26.17 6.96
N ILE A 1098 44.80 27.16 6.62
CA ILE A 1098 45.58 27.20 5.37
C ILE A 1098 46.53 25.99 5.30
N VAL A 1099 47.25 25.68 6.37
CA VAL A 1099 48.15 24.52 6.46
C VAL A 1099 47.39 23.20 6.35
N GLN A 1100 46.25 23.07 7.04
CA GLN A 1100 45.40 21.88 7.03
C GLN A 1100 44.79 21.64 5.64
N ALA A 1101 44.21 22.68 5.00
CA ALA A 1101 43.66 22.60 3.65
C ALA A 1101 44.76 22.32 2.60
N ALA A 1102 45.97 22.84 2.79
CA ALA A 1102 47.13 22.53 1.93
C ALA A 1102 47.71 21.13 2.14
N LYS A 1103 47.60 20.56 3.35
CA LYS A 1103 48.08 19.21 3.67
C LYS A 1103 47.12 18.12 3.21
N THR A 1104 45.80 18.34 3.39
CA THR A 1104 44.72 17.47 2.90
C THR A 1104 44.52 17.53 1.39
N GLY A 1105 45.20 18.44 0.69
CA GLY A 1105 45.12 18.60 -0.76
C GLY A 1105 43.91 19.38 -1.26
N LEU A 1106 43.01 19.81 -0.37
CA LEU A 1106 41.83 20.63 -0.68
C LEU A 1106 42.21 21.95 -1.36
N MET A 1107 43.25 22.61 -0.85
CA MET A 1107 43.79 23.84 -1.44
C MET A 1107 45.27 23.66 -1.78
N SER A 1108 45.84 24.61 -2.53
CA SER A 1108 47.23 24.57 -2.96
C SER A 1108 47.79 25.99 -3.05
N GLY A 1109 49.05 26.16 -2.64
CA GLY A 1109 49.81 27.39 -2.88
C GLY A 1109 50.29 27.48 -4.32
N TYR A 1110 50.87 28.62 -4.68
CA TYR A 1110 51.43 28.87 -6.00
C TYR A 1110 52.88 28.37 -6.10
N GLY A 1111 53.37 28.13 -7.33
CA GLY A 1111 54.72 27.63 -7.59
C GLY A 1111 55.87 28.59 -7.20
N ASP A 1112 55.54 29.80 -6.77
CA ASP A 1112 56.44 30.81 -6.20
C ASP A 1112 56.66 30.66 -4.68
N GLY A 1113 56.01 29.69 -4.04
CA GLY A 1113 56.12 29.41 -2.60
C GLY A 1113 55.15 30.22 -1.72
N SER A 1114 54.26 31.01 -2.32
CA SER A 1114 53.24 31.80 -1.61
C SER A 1114 51.86 31.12 -1.62
N PHE A 1115 50.98 31.50 -0.69
CA PHE A 1115 49.59 31.06 -0.64
C PHE A 1115 48.59 32.12 -1.14
N LYS A 1116 48.97 33.40 -1.08
CA LYS A 1116 48.19 34.62 -1.37
C LYS A 1116 46.89 34.64 -0.53
N PRO A 1117 47.01 34.67 0.82
CA PRO A 1117 45.88 34.45 1.73
C PRO A 1117 44.75 35.46 1.56
N ASP A 1118 45.09 36.74 1.38
CA ASP A 1118 44.12 37.83 1.24
C ASP A 1118 43.61 38.03 -0.20
N ALA A 1119 44.11 37.25 -1.17
CA ALA A 1119 43.63 37.31 -2.55
C ALA A 1119 42.25 36.61 -2.68
N PRO A 1120 41.34 37.11 -3.55
CA PRO A 1120 40.10 36.41 -3.87
C PRO A 1120 40.37 35.01 -4.45
N ILE A 1121 39.46 34.06 -4.22
CA ILE A 1121 39.45 32.78 -4.95
C ILE A 1121 38.54 32.87 -6.18
N THR A 1122 38.98 32.27 -7.28
CA THR A 1122 38.17 32.15 -8.51
C THR A 1122 37.21 30.95 -8.48
N ARG A 1123 36.14 31.02 -9.28
CA ARG A 1123 35.19 29.90 -9.47
C ARG A 1123 35.87 28.63 -9.99
N ALA A 1124 36.89 28.74 -10.85
CA ALA A 1124 37.69 27.62 -11.32
C ALA A 1124 38.59 27.00 -10.22
N GLU A 1125 39.23 27.82 -9.39
CA GLU A 1125 40.00 27.32 -8.24
C GLU A 1125 39.10 26.57 -7.24
N MET A 1126 37.90 27.09 -6.95
CA MET A 1126 36.96 26.39 -6.06
C MET A 1126 36.45 25.08 -6.66
N ALA A 1127 36.10 25.04 -7.94
CA ALA A 1127 35.75 23.78 -8.61
C ALA A 1127 36.90 22.76 -8.57
N SER A 1128 38.16 23.21 -8.69
CA SER A 1128 39.34 22.35 -8.54
C SER A 1128 39.58 21.88 -7.10
N ALA A 1129 39.21 22.66 -6.09
CA ALA A 1129 39.27 22.23 -4.69
C ALA A 1129 38.22 21.15 -4.39
N ILE A 1130 36.96 21.41 -4.75
CA ILE A 1130 35.82 20.49 -4.53
C ILE A 1130 36.01 19.18 -5.29
N SER A 1131 36.51 19.20 -6.53
CA SER A 1131 36.61 17.98 -7.38
C SER A 1131 37.49 16.87 -6.78
N ARG A 1132 38.37 17.20 -5.83
CA ARG A 1132 39.27 16.28 -5.12
C ARG A 1132 38.58 15.48 -4.02
N LEU A 1133 37.38 15.89 -3.61
CA LEU A 1133 36.54 15.20 -2.62
C LEU A 1133 35.51 14.23 -3.25
N LEU A 1134 35.42 14.21 -4.59
CA LEU A 1134 34.44 13.42 -5.32
C LEU A 1134 35.08 12.15 -5.87
N THR A 1135 34.51 10.98 -5.57
CA THR A 1135 35.01 9.68 -6.03
C THR A 1135 34.75 9.42 -7.51
N ASP A 1136 33.62 9.90 -8.02
CA ASP A 1136 33.03 9.39 -9.27
C ASP A 1136 33.50 10.19 -10.49
N GLU A 1137 33.65 9.53 -11.66
CA GLU A 1137 34.06 10.17 -12.92
C GLU A 1137 32.84 10.30 -13.87
N PRO A 1138 32.37 11.53 -14.20
CA PRO A 1138 31.05 11.71 -14.78
C PRO A 1138 31.00 12.15 -16.26
N SER A 1139 29.80 12.00 -16.84
CA SER A 1139 29.48 12.17 -18.26
C SER A 1139 28.88 13.53 -18.65
N ALA A 1140 28.84 14.52 -17.76
CA ALA A 1140 28.20 15.82 -18.01
C ALA A 1140 28.90 16.65 -19.11
N ALA A 1141 28.12 17.50 -19.79
CA ALA A 1141 28.63 18.50 -20.73
C ALA A 1141 29.36 19.64 -20.01
N VAL A 1142 30.30 20.29 -20.69
CA VAL A 1142 31.08 21.43 -20.18
C VAL A 1142 30.45 22.74 -20.63
N PHE A 1143 30.42 23.74 -19.74
CA PHE A 1143 29.98 25.11 -20.07
C PHE A 1143 30.84 25.71 -21.21
N PRO A 1144 30.27 26.47 -22.17
CA PRO A 1144 31.00 26.91 -23.36
C PRO A 1144 32.28 27.73 -23.07
N ASP A 1145 32.32 28.46 -21.97
CA ASP A 1145 33.45 29.28 -21.51
C ASP A 1145 34.42 28.53 -20.57
N ALA A 1146 34.14 27.28 -20.24
CA ALA A 1146 35.00 26.38 -19.44
C ALA A 1146 35.63 25.24 -20.27
N ALA A 1147 35.38 25.18 -21.57
CA ALA A 1147 36.02 24.22 -22.47
C ALA A 1147 37.47 24.62 -22.77
N GLY A 1148 38.40 23.65 -22.71
CA GLY A 1148 39.82 23.83 -23.03
C GLY A 1148 40.67 24.48 -21.93
N ILE A 1149 40.13 24.73 -20.73
CA ILE A 1149 40.87 25.35 -19.62
C ILE A 1149 41.43 24.32 -18.63
N TRP A 1150 42.46 24.71 -17.87
CA TRP A 1150 43.14 23.84 -16.89
C TRP A 1150 42.21 23.20 -15.83
N ALA A 1151 41.07 23.84 -15.55
CA ALA A 1151 40.08 23.37 -14.58
C ALA A 1151 38.90 22.58 -15.21
N GLU A 1152 38.89 22.34 -16.53
CA GLU A 1152 37.74 21.75 -17.25
C GLU A 1152 37.23 20.47 -16.57
N THR A 1153 38.11 19.49 -16.33
CA THR A 1153 37.74 18.21 -15.70
C THR A 1153 37.14 18.41 -14.31
N SER A 1154 37.67 19.36 -13.54
CA SER A 1154 37.15 19.68 -12.19
C SER A 1154 35.79 20.35 -12.24
N ILE A 1155 35.56 21.26 -13.20
CA ILE A 1155 34.28 21.92 -13.42
C ILE A 1155 33.23 20.91 -13.89
N ARG A 1156 33.60 20.04 -14.84
CA ARG A 1156 32.75 18.93 -15.31
C ARG A 1156 32.36 17.99 -14.16
N LYS A 1157 33.34 17.59 -13.35
CA LYS A 1157 33.15 16.68 -12.20
C LYS A 1157 32.25 17.26 -11.12
N THR A 1158 32.46 18.53 -10.75
CA THR A 1158 31.66 19.21 -9.72
C THR A 1158 30.28 19.68 -10.22
N SER A 1159 30.12 19.93 -11.52
CA SER A 1159 28.83 20.28 -12.11
C SER A 1159 27.95 19.05 -12.32
N ALA A 1160 28.53 17.88 -12.63
CA ALA A 1160 27.78 16.62 -12.72
C ALA A 1160 27.21 16.21 -11.35
N ALA A 1161 27.96 16.44 -10.27
CA ALA A 1161 27.50 16.27 -8.89
C ALA A 1161 26.47 17.34 -8.44
N GLY A 1162 26.08 18.28 -9.30
CA GLY A 1162 25.11 19.35 -8.99
C GLY A 1162 25.61 20.44 -8.03
N ILE A 1163 26.87 20.37 -7.60
CA ILE A 1163 27.46 21.22 -6.56
C ILE A 1163 27.70 22.65 -7.08
N VAL A 1164 28.41 22.76 -8.20
CA VAL A 1164 28.58 24.03 -8.92
C VAL A 1164 27.53 24.16 -10.02
N LYS A 1165 26.99 25.36 -10.18
CA LYS A 1165 26.03 25.70 -11.24
C LYS A 1165 26.58 26.86 -12.07
N GLY A 1166 26.28 26.85 -13.37
CA GLY A 1166 26.47 28.00 -14.25
C GLY A 1166 25.47 29.11 -13.95
N TYR A 1167 25.64 30.26 -14.60
CA TYR A 1167 24.67 31.35 -14.61
C TYR A 1167 23.58 31.08 -15.67
N GLU A 1168 22.48 31.85 -15.62
CA GLU A 1168 21.32 31.70 -16.52
C GLU A 1168 21.65 31.94 -18.01
N ASP A 1169 22.76 32.62 -18.30
CA ASP A 1169 23.32 32.81 -19.65
C ASP A 1169 24.10 31.58 -20.18
N GLY A 1170 24.16 30.50 -19.41
CA GLY A 1170 24.88 29.26 -19.75
C GLY A 1170 26.39 29.31 -19.48
N THR A 1171 26.92 30.39 -18.90
CA THR A 1171 28.37 30.53 -18.60
C THR A 1171 28.74 30.00 -17.22
N PHE A 1172 29.97 29.53 -17.06
CA PHE A 1172 30.55 29.18 -15.75
C PHE A 1172 31.31 30.35 -15.11
N ARG A 1173 31.86 31.25 -15.92
CA ARG A 1173 32.75 32.38 -15.57
C ARG A 1173 33.96 31.92 -14.74
N PRO A 1174 34.84 31.06 -15.28
CA PRO A 1174 35.91 30.39 -14.52
C PRO A 1174 36.87 31.34 -13.80
N ASN A 1175 37.22 32.46 -14.44
CA ASN A 1175 38.11 33.49 -13.87
C ASN A 1175 37.38 34.53 -13.01
N GLY A 1176 36.06 34.37 -12.81
CA GLY A 1176 35.29 35.24 -11.91
C GLY A 1176 35.61 34.96 -10.44
N ASN A 1177 35.77 36.03 -9.66
CA ASN A 1177 35.90 35.92 -8.21
C ASN A 1177 34.61 35.35 -7.61
N LEU A 1178 34.76 34.39 -6.69
CA LEU A 1178 33.63 33.75 -6.00
C LEU A 1178 33.15 34.65 -4.84
N THR A 1179 31.84 34.90 -4.75
CA THR A 1179 31.24 35.59 -3.59
C THR A 1179 31.14 34.67 -2.36
N ARG A 1180 31.06 35.25 -1.16
CA ARG A 1180 30.88 34.46 0.08
C ARG A 1180 29.57 33.66 0.06
N ALA A 1181 28.51 34.19 -0.54
CA ALA A 1181 27.23 33.50 -0.72
C ALA A 1181 27.33 32.29 -1.67
N GLU A 1182 27.97 32.44 -2.83
CA GLU A 1182 28.20 31.31 -3.75
C GLU A 1182 29.08 30.23 -3.11
N ALA A 1183 30.11 30.63 -2.36
CA ALA A 1183 31.00 29.69 -1.66
C ALA A 1183 30.24 28.79 -0.68
N VAL A 1184 29.39 29.36 0.17
CA VAL A 1184 28.56 28.60 1.12
C VAL A 1184 27.57 27.70 0.37
N ALA A 1185 26.85 28.24 -0.61
CA ALA A 1185 25.89 27.45 -1.39
C ALA A 1185 26.52 26.33 -2.24
N MET A 1186 27.83 26.37 -2.51
CA MET A 1186 28.58 25.24 -3.07
C MET A 1186 29.00 24.24 -1.97
N LEU A 1187 29.42 24.70 -0.80
CA LEU A 1187 29.82 23.83 0.32
C LEU A 1187 28.63 23.04 0.89
N ASP A 1188 27.45 23.64 1.02
CA ASP A 1188 26.25 22.92 1.48
C ASP A 1188 25.89 21.77 0.54
N ARG A 1189 25.91 22.01 -0.78
CA ARG A 1189 25.64 20.97 -1.78
C ARG A 1189 26.70 19.86 -1.80
N LEU A 1190 27.97 20.20 -1.55
CA LEU A 1190 29.04 19.21 -1.35
C LEU A 1190 28.80 18.35 -0.10
N LEU A 1191 28.28 18.96 0.97
CA LEU A 1191 27.90 18.29 2.22
C LEU A 1191 26.55 17.55 2.13
N GLY A 1192 25.87 17.58 0.98
CA GLY A 1192 24.55 16.99 0.79
C GLY A 1192 23.38 17.79 1.39
N ARG A 1193 23.63 19.00 1.88
CA ARG A 1193 22.66 19.82 2.61
C ARG A 1193 21.77 20.66 1.68
N GLY A 1194 20.51 20.77 2.06
CA GLY A 1194 19.47 21.53 1.39
C GLY A 1194 19.55 23.04 1.64
N SER A 1195 18.51 23.74 1.18
CA SER A 1195 18.24 25.12 1.58
C SER A 1195 17.32 25.09 2.79
N LEU A 1196 17.79 25.57 3.94
CA LEU A 1196 17.08 25.47 5.21
C LEU A 1196 15.91 26.46 5.32
N ALA A 1197 14.70 25.92 5.51
CA ALA A 1197 13.47 26.68 5.69
C ALA A 1197 13.10 26.84 7.18
N GLY A 1198 12.47 27.95 7.55
CA GLY A 1198 11.97 28.20 8.91
C GLY A 1198 13.03 28.65 9.94
N ALA A 1199 14.32 28.55 9.63
CA ALA A 1199 15.38 28.99 10.53
C ALA A 1199 15.32 30.50 10.87
N PRO A 1200 15.56 30.89 12.13
CA PRO A 1200 15.59 32.29 12.54
C PRO A 1200 16.75 33.04 11.86
N ARG A 1201 16.55 34.31 11.51
CA ARG A 1201 17.53 35.11 10.77
C ARG A 1201 18.77 35.41 11.63
N LYS A 1202 19.92 34.78 11.30
CA LYS A 1202 21.17 35.00 12.04
C LYS A 1202 21.93 36.27 11.68
N TRP A 1203 21.92 36.68 10.40
CA TRP A 1203 22.75 37.77 9.89
C TRP A 1203 21.91 39.00 9.47
N THR A 1204 22.31 40.18 9.91
CA THR A 1204 21.55 41.44 9.77
C THR A 1204 21.56 42.02 8.36
N ASP A 1205 22.52 41.62 7.53
CA ASP A 1205 22.75 42.06 6.15
C ASP A 1205 22.17 41.11 5.08
N VAL A 1206 21.80 39.87 5.45
CA VAL A 1206 21.23 38.88 4.53
C VAL A 1206 19.70 38.84 4.70
N PRO A 1207 18.88 39.42 3.81
CA PRO A 1207 17.42 39.41 3.95
C PRO A 1207 16.82 38.04 3.61
N ALA A 1208 15.62 37.75 4.13
CA ALA A 1208 14.91 36.48 3.89
C ALA A 1208 14.58 36.21 2.40
N THR A 1209 14.56 37.26 1.58
CA THR A 1209 14.35 37.20 0.12
C THR A 1209 15.65 37.00 -0.67
N TYR A 1210 16.81 36.88 -0.01
CA TYR A 1210 18.10 36.67 -0.68
C TYR A 1210 18.19 35.24 -1.24
N TRP A 1211 18.71 35.09 -2.47
CA TRP A 1211 18.68 33.81 -3.20
C TRP A 1211 19.36 32.65 -2.46
N ALA A 1212 20.38 32.94 -1.65
CA ALA A 1212 21.10 31.96 -0.84
C ALA A 1212 20.66 31.94 0.64
N TYR A 1213 19.55 32.60 1.03
CA TYR A 1213 19.17 32.79 2.44
C TYR A 1213 19.14 31.49 3.26
N GLY A 1214 18.52 30.43 2.73
CA GLY A 1214 18.41 29.14 3.41
C GLY A 1214 19.76 28.43 3.55
N TYR A 1215 20.57 28.38 2.49
CA TYR A 1215 21.97 27.91 2.56
C TYR A 1215 22.81 28.70 3.58
N ILE A 1216 22.62 30.02 3.64
CA ILE A 1216 23.33 30.87 4.60
C ILE A 1216 22.87 30.59 6.05
N GLN A 1217 21.59 30.27 6.30
CA GLN A 1217 21.17 29.82 7.65
C GLN A 1217 21.71 28.42 7.95
N GLU A 1218 21.60 27.48 6.99
CA GLU A 1218 22.08 26.10 7.07
C GLU A 1218 23.51 26.01 7.60
N ALA A 1219 24.44 26.64 6.88
CA ALA A 1219 25.85 26.68 7.24
C ALA A 1219 26.15 27.40 8.58
N SER A 1220 25.17 28.10 9.16
CA SER A 1220 25.34 28.99 10.31
C SER A 1220 24.72 28.50 11.62
N PHE A 1221 23.94 27.42 11.64
CA PHE A 1221 23.34 26.88 12.87
C PHE A 1221 23.77 25.45 13.19
N ASP A 1222 24.01 25.20 14.49
CA ASP A 1222 23.84 23.86 15.05
C ASP A 1222 22.33 23.65 15.21
N HIS A 1223 21.78 22.63 14.55
CA HIS A 1223 20.33 22.40 14.49
C HIS A 1223 19.97 20.99 14.04
N ARG A 1224 18.72 20.58 14.31
CA ARG A 1224 18.13 19.37 13.71
C ARG A 1224 17.26 19.76 12.51
N TYR A 1225 16.94 18.80 11.65
CA TYR A 1225 16.09 19.07 10.49
C TYR A 1225 15.17 17.92 10.10
N GLU A 1226 14.13 18.28 9.34
CA GLU A 1226 13.26 17.35 8.61
C GLU A 1226 13.50 17.54 7.10
N ILE A 1227 13.61 16.43 6.37
CA ILE A 1227 13.76 16.44 4.89
C ILE A 1227 12.38 16.55 4.26
N LYS A 1228 12.22 17.42 3.26
CA LYS A 1228 10.97 17.58 2.50
C LYS A 1228 10.90 16.60 1.33
N GLU A 1229 9.70 16.13 1.00
CA GLU A 1229 9.45 15.29 -0.19
C GLU A 1229 9.87 15.98 -1.51
N GLU A 1230 9.69 17.30 -1.59
CA GLU A 1230 10.13 18.13 -2.72
C GLU A 1230 11.64 18.45 -2.72
N GLY A 1231 12.37 18.00 -1.69
CA GLY A 1231 13.76 18.34 -1.43
C GLY A 1231 13.95 19.62 -0.61
N GLY A 1232 15.11 19.72 0.05
CA GLY A 1232 15.40 20.77 1.04
C GLY A 1232 14.99 20.39 2.46
N GLU A 1233 15.29 21.27 3.41
CA GLU A 1233 15.28 20.97 4.84
C GLU A 1233 14.41 21.97 5.63
N THR A 1234 13.77 21.52 6.70
CA THR A 1234 13.01 22.35 7.64
C THR A 1234 13.74 22.40 8.98
N TYR A 1235 13.97 23.61 9.51
CA TYR A 1235 14.65 23.83 10.78
C TYR A 1235 13.87 23.30 11.97
N VAL A 1236 14.50 22.41 12.74
CA VAL A 1236 14.06 21.96 14.05
C VAL A 1236 15.10 22.41 15.08
N SER A 1237 14.68 23.23 16.05
CA SER A 1237 15.55 23.69 17.13
C SER A 1237 16.05 22.51 17.96
N THR A 1238 17.37 22.44 18.19
CA THR A 1238 17.94 21.61 19.26
C THR A 1238 17.39 22.08 20.62
N PRO A 1239 16.94 21.18 21.51
CA PRO A 1239 16.58 21.50 22.90
C PRO A 1239 17.73 22.12 23.71
#